data_AF-A0A956L211-F1
#
_entry.id   AF-A0A956L211-F1
#
_cell.length_a   1.000
_cell.length_b   1.000
_cell.length_c   1.000
_cell.angle_alpha   90.00
_cell.angle_beta   90.00
_cell.angle_gamma   90.00
#
_symmetry.space_group_name_H-M   'P 1'
#
loop_
_entity.id
_entity.type
_entity.pdbx_description
1 polymer ?
#
loop_
_entity_poly.entity_id
_entity_poly.type
_entity_poly.pdbx_seq_one_letter_code
_entity_poly.pdbx_strand_id
1 'polypeptide(L)'
;LHEVAPCPAAAPPECSLEELTLHANQHVVGGTSFHQAHGDLVAGAAGRRRMAPGVDALHINWRFAGAAHVRAARLRLYHLGGAGLVLLWTKAITWDAGQCPTIGGTPFSGRLDDHGPERQATGAQAVAIVRPPNADFPTDHLNVQRAPYKLEMTITSVDGAAVRTRTRFIYVDVEVADIDLSLGPERILTARAAHGVAVDPFIGFDRRNRELRAAMEQSLSHAPSVLAADDAEIAVPLDGSLFGARDAEWDDNTFFAAWRDRWRDGPYVPLVSRVRVYDAAGQRVSARLALGGARFLWDWEGAGLDLTDVHALSRDDLQTAYMFHLGQWTTGGWNTPTAYGGKRGAGAVLFRHADAGYQHYANGGARHFPFRMHACAHRSGAVFSDPRTDDDDYGSHTGVIFTPSRIARDRYTLTVYFAYGDEADWDVDSTAAELRAALPHAVPSATSGRMTVQRVVRISRWWRLNDSVQRGNFAWDNVAADLRRAGLTLDATAVTNPTDIDQGHFRNAFQAELAQLPGAKRCIFAPRDEQAVAGRGYGLRLRDHDGFRDAVQGRYGARVNALSALGRVQNGGDAHALDRIQARAELYLELVGQAGLGQVVEQTIDQLGRPQAWASTGALTTWLDPQLQMLLPAPPRGAIDGIVAAILRQPTAGGDRTATRELIRLTGTTSDNYKDRANDLANGVLQRICATISAQDAPDEDGLQVFQFDFDDNFDQFSASGWAFDTPSNRNRCPECDSLLAPADRANRQCPSAACGVRLRSNAAIMTLIPWRYMTGFQVGVLMGLQANKAKYFVLTNMEGTRPEILVVHEMGHHLCLPHSPHGFRMPNPVPGGAVWRMLRLAILNDGVRQQLIDGTVPGGNVAAYHAANHDACIMGYNFAKMPSLHYCFKCTLRLRGWDGDHVRNNL
;
A
#
# COMPACT_ATOMS: atom_id res chain seq x y z
N LEU A 1 87.89 26.09 -72.05
CA LEU A 1 87.17 26.45 -70.81
C LEU A 1 85.94 25.56 -70.75
N HIS A 2 86.02 24.40 -70.08
CA HIS A 2 84.85 23.57 -69.79
C HIS A 2 84.29 24.02 -68.44
N GLU A 3 83.04 24.46 -68.42
CA GLU A 3 82.29 24.76 -67.20
C GLU A 3 82.18 23.48 -66.37
N VAL A 4 82.69 23.54 -65.14
CA VAL A 4 82.50 22.49 -64.13
C VAL A 4 81.05 22.62 -63.66
N ALA A 5 80.23 21.60 -63.92
CA ALA A 5 78.88 21.54 -63.41
C ALA A 5 78.89 21.66 -61.87
N PRO A 6 78.06 22.54 -61.27
CA PRO A 6 78.00 22.67 -59.82
C PRO A 6 77.62 21.32 -59.20
N CYS A 7 78.36 20.91 -58.16
CA CYS A 7 78.03 19.73 -57.36
C CYS A 7 76.54 19.80 -56.98
N PRO A 8 75.74 18.75 -57.21
CA PRO A 8 74.36 18.74 -56.78
C PRO A 8 74.35 19.04 -55.28
N ALA A 9 73.62 20.10 -54.90
CA ALA A 9 73.43 20.42 -53.49
C ALA A 9 72.97 19.16 -52.77
N ALA A 10 73.65 18.80 -51.69
CA ALA A 10 73.26 17.64 -50.89
C ALA A 10 71.78 17.77 -50.54
N ALA A 11 71.01 16.70 -50.77
CA ALA A 11 69.60 16.70 -50.44
C ALA A 11 69.45 17.12 -48.96
N PRO A 12 68.51 18.03 -48.65
CA PRO A 12 68.33 18.49 -47.28
C PRO A 12 68.05 17.27 -46.38
N PRO A 13 68.58 17.26 -45.15
CA PRO A 13 68.29 16.19 -44.21
C PRO A 13 66.77 16.07 -44.01
N GLU A 14 66.24 14.84 -43.99
CA GLU A 14 64.79 14.62 -43.86
C GLU A 14 64.44 14.10 -42.46
N CYS A 15 63.26 14.47 -41.97
CA CYS A 15 62.63 13.84 -40.82
C CYS A 15 61.14 13.56 -41.05
N SER A 16 60.59 12.63 -40.28
CA SER A 16 59.22 12.17 -40.47
C SER A 16 58.67 11.56 -39.18
N LEU A 17 57.40 11.79 -38.89
CA LEU A 17 56.64 11.06 -37.88
C LEU A 17 56.09 9.79 -38.53
N GLU A 18 56.65 8.63 -38.15
CA GLU A 18 56.34 7.33 -38.76
C GLU A 18 55.24 6.57 -38.04
N GLU A 19 55.05 6.83 -36.74
CA GLU A 19 54.11 6.08 -35.92
C GLU A 19 53.67 6.90 -34.72
N LEU A 20 52.39 6.80 -34.37
CA LEU A 20 51.80 7.31 -33.14
C LEU A 20 50.87 6.23 -32.57
N THR A 21 51.12 5.78 -31.35
CA THR A 21 50.31 4.73 -30.71
C THR A 21 49.99 5.08 -29.26
N LEU A 22 49.01 4.40 -28.70
CA LEU A 22 48.63 4.47 -27.29
C LEU A 22 48.70 3.05 -26.71
N HIS A 23 49.53 2.84 -25.69
CA HIS A 23 49.74 1.54 -25.05
C HIS A 23 49.20 1.57 -23.62
N ALA A 24 48.61 0.47 -23.17
CA ALA A 24 48.16 0.27 -21.79
C ALA A 24 48.96 -0.87 -21.15
N ASN A 25 49.51 -0.68 -19.95
CA ASN A 25 50.01 -1.76 -19.08
C ASN A 25 50.76 -2.91 -19.81
N GLN A 26 51.79 -2.57 -20.60
CA GLN A 26 52.63 -3.50 -21.38
C GLN A 26 51.95 -4.23 -22.57
N HIS A 27 50.64 -4.10 -22.76
CA HIS A 27 49.97 -4.60 -23.96
C HIS A 27 50.19 -3.63 -25.13
N VAL A 28 50.97 -4.08 -26.11
CA VAL A 28 51.07 -3.41 -27.41
C VAL A 28 49.78 -3.70 -28.18
N VAL A 29 48.82 -2.79 -28.06
CA VAL A 29 47.62 -2.82 -28.91
C VAL A 29 48.03 -2.28 -30.27
N GLY A 30 48.50 -3.15 -31.16
CA GLY A 30 48.96 -2.80 -32.51
C GLY A 30 47.88 -2.05 -33.31
N GLY A 31 48.27 -0.97 -34.00
CA GLY A 31 47.38 -0.31 -34.95
C GLY A 31 47.98 0.92 -35.60
N THR A 32 47.48 1.23 -36.79
CA THR A 32 47.94 2.30 -37.66
C THR A 32 47.44 3.66 -37.20
N SER A 33 48.35 4.57 -36.89
CA SER A 33 48.09 6.02 -36.88
C SER A 33 47.78 6.53 -38.28
N PHE A 34 46.97 7.57 -38.38
CA PHE A 34 46.61 8.22 -39.64
C PHE A 34 47.50 9.43 -39.90
N HIS A 35 47.83 9.70 -41.16
CA HIS A 35 48.54 10.91 -41.60
C HIS A 35 47.79 11.65 -42.73
N GLN A 36 46.63 11.13 -43.13
CA GLN A 36 45.71 11.69 -44.11
C GLN A 36 44.28 11.54 -43.57
N ALA A 37 43.34 12.32 -44.12
CA ALA A 37 41.93 12.15 -43.82
C ALA A 37 41.46 10.75 -44.22
N HIS A 38 40.51 10.21 -43.45
CA HIS A 38 39.86 8.92 -43.72
C HIS A 38 38.35 9.09 -43.53
N GLY A 39 37.56 8.14 -44.04
CA GLY A 39 36.12 8.07 -43.77
C GLY A 39 35.80 7.66 -42.34
N ASP A 40 34.52 7.47 -42.03
CA ASP A 40 34.09 7.14 -40.67
C ASP A 40 34.70 5.81 -40.17
N LEU A 41 35.14 5.81 -38.92
CA LEU A 41 35.73 4.63 -38.28
C LEU A 41 34.71 3.96 -37.38
N VAL A 42 34.43 2.69 -37.65
CA VAL A 42 33.65 1.82 -36.74
C VAL A 42 34.39 1.64 -35.41
N ALA A 43 33.65 1.26 -34.36
CA ALA A 43 34.25 0.94 -33.07
C ALA A 43 35.28 -0.21 -33.21
N GLY A 44 36.43 -0.09 -32.55
CA GLY A 44 37.51 -1.08 -32.63
C GLY A 44 38.34 -1.05 -33.91
N ALA A 45 38.10 -0.11 -34.84
CA ALA A 45 38.94 0.05 -36.03
C ALA A 45 40.41 0.33 -35.66
N ALA A 46 41.33 -0.04 -36.56
CA ALA A 46 42.75 0.30 -36.40
C ALA A 46 42.91 1.82 -36.25
N GLY A 47 43.71 2.27 -35.28
CA GLY A 47 43.87 3.70 -34.97
C GLY A 47 42.83 4.29 -34.03
N ARG A 48 41.83 3.50 -33.59
CA ARG A 48 40.86 3.85 -32.53
C ARG A 48 41.14 3.02 -31.27
N ARG A 49 41.11 3.64 -30.09
CA ARG A 49 41.56 3.05 -28.81
C ARG A 49 40.60 3.37 -27.70
N ARG A 50 40.28 2.41 -26.84
CA ARG A 50 39.47 2.65 -25.64
C ARG A 50 40.35 2.98 -24.44
N MET A 51 39.79 3.68 -23.47
CA MET A 51 40.38 3.83 -22.15
C MET A 51 39.36 4.14 -21.07
N ALA A 52 39.76 3.83 -19.84
CA ALA A 52 39.10 4.16 -18.59
C ALA A 52 39.97 5.16 -17.77
N PRO A 53 39.75 6.47 -17.92
CA PRO A 53 40.48 7.50 -17.17
C PRO A 53 40.49 7.27 -15.66
N GLY A 54 41.68 7.36 -15.06
CA GLY A 54 41.91 7.10 -13.62
C GLY A 54 42.09 5.62 -13.25
N VAL A 55 41.83 4.69 -14.17
CA VAL A 55 42.09 3.25 -13.99
C VAL A 55 43.27 2.83 -14.87
N ASP A 56 43.24 3.23 -16.15
CA ASP A 56 44.30 2.92 -17.09
C ASP A 56 45.55 3.80 -16.88
N ALA A 57 46.72 3.16 -16.89
CA ALA A 57 48.01 3.83 -17.01
C ALA A 57 48.50 3.71 -18.46
N LEU A 58 48.18 4.71 -19.29
CA LEU A 58 48.55 4.68 -20.70
C LEU A 58 49.87 5.40 -20.97
N HIS A 59 50.48 5.05 -22.09
CA HIS A 59 51.62 5.73 -22.67
C HIS A 59 51.33 6.07 -24.13
N ILE A 60 51.47 7.36 -24.48
CA ILE A 60 51.51 7.80 -25.87
C ILE A 60 52.92 7.53 -26.37
N ASN A 61 53.07 6.70 -27.40
CA ASN A 61 54.35 6.35 -27.99
C ASN A 61 54.43 6.84 -29.43
N TRP A 62 55.66 7.12 -29.89
CA TRP A 62 55.92 7.56 -31.25
C TRP A 62 57.23 6.99 -31.79
N ARG A 63 57.32 6.98 -33.12
CA ARG A 63 58.56 6.69 -33.86
C ARG A 63 58.82 7.77 -34.89
N PHE A 64 60.05 8.25 -34.93
CA PHE A 64 60.52 9.20 -35.94
C PHE A 64 61.54 8.56 -36.89
N ALA A 65 61.47 8.90 -38.17
CA ALA A 65 62.62 8.78 -39.07
C ALA A 65 63.38 10.13 -39.08
N GLY A 66 64.71 10.08 -39.10
CA GLY A 66 65.54 11.29 -39.05
C GLY A 66 65.42 12.08 -37.73
N ALA A 67 65.30 11.38 -36.60
CA ALA A 67 65.00 11.98 -35.29
C ALA A 67 65.97 13.09 -34.87
N ALA A 68 67.26 13.00 -35.24
CA ALA A 68 68.26 14.04 -34.98
C ALA A 68 67.88 15.42 -35.57
N HIS A 69 66.99 15.45 -36.57
CA HIS A 69 66.49 16.67 -37.21
C HIS A 69 65.13 17.13 -36.68
N VAL A 70 64.57 16.46 -35.66
CA VAL A 70 63.34 16.89 -34.97
C VAL A 70 63.72 17.72 -33.74
N ARG A 71 63.25 18.96 -33.68
CA ARG A 71 63.52 19.89 -32.56
C ARG A 71 62.41 19.88 -31.51
N ALA A 72 61.18 19.71 -31.95
CA ALA A 72 60.02 19.72 -31.07
C ALA A 72 58.89 18.85 -31.61
N ALA A 73 58.08 18.35 -30.69
CA ALA A 73 56.81 17.71 -30.98
C ALA A 73 55.71 18.38 -30.18
N ARG A 74 54.50 18.37 -30.74
CA ARG A 74 53.31 18.90 -30.08
C ARG A 74 52.20 17.90 -30.20
N LEU A 75 51.78 17.36 -29.06
CA LEU A 75 50.56 16.58 -28.93
C LEU A 75 49.40 17.54 -28.69
N ARG A 76 48.29 17.32 -29.38
CA ARG A 76 47.05 18.07 -29.24
C ARG A 76 45.90 17.10 -29.15
N LEU A 77 45.07 17.27 -28.13
CA LEU A 77 43.85 16.52 -27.97
C LEU A 77 42.66 17.38 -28.36
N TYR A 78 41.80 16.82 -29.20
CA TYR A 78 40.57 17.44 -29.65
C TYR A 78 39.37 16.56 -29.29
N HIS A 79 38.20 17.16 -29.13
CA HIS A 79 36.93 16.44 -29.27
C HIS A 79 36.16 16.96 -30.48
N LEU A 80 35.21 16.17 -30.96
CA LEU A 80 34.26 16.62 -31.96
C LEU A 80 33.19 17.47 -31.26
N GLY A 81 33.08 18.74 -31.62
CA GLY A 81 31.98 19.63 -31.24
C GLY A 81 31.07 19.92 -32.43
N GLY A 82 29.94 20.59 -32.19
CA GLY A 82 28.92 20.87 -33.23
C GLY A 82 29.43 21.64 -34.46
N ALA A 83 30.51 22.43 -34.32
CA ALA A 83 31.13 23.18 -35.42
C ALA A 83 32.49 22.62 -35.90
N GLY A 84 32.90 21.44 -35.42
CA GLY A 84 34.18 20.81 -35.76
C GLY A 84 35.05 20.48 -34.54
N LEU A 85 36.36 20.33 -34.76
CA LEU A 85 37.30 19.92 -33.72
C LEU A 85 37.58 21.07 -32.73
N VAL A 86 37.35 20.82 -31.45
CA VAL A 86 37.64 21.75 -30.36
C VAL A 86 38.90 21.29 -29.63
N LEU A 87 39.91 22.16 -29.55
CA LEU A 87 41.16 21.87 -28.84
C LEU A 87 40.92 21.85 -27.33
N LEU A 88 41.36 20.78 -26.67
CA LEU A 88 41.17 20.58 -25.23
C LEU A 88 42.47 20.61 -24.43
N TRP A 89 43.56 20.20 -25.05
CA TRP A 89 44.81 19.98 -24.34
C TRP A 89 45.96 19.99 -25.33
N THR A 90 47.07 20.60 -24.94
CA THR A 90 48.31 20.61 -25.72
C THR A 90 49.47 20.23 -24.81
N LYS A 91 50.33 19.35 -25.32
CA LYS A 91 51.61 19.01 -24.69
C LYS A 91 52.73 19.26 -25.67
N ALA A 92 53.53 20.27 -25.39
CA ALA A 92 54.71 20.62 -26.16
C ALA A 92 55.94 19.95 -25.56
N ILE A 93 56.71 19.25 -26.39
CA ILE A 93 57.91 18.52 -26.02
C ILE A 93 59.05 19.09 -26.85
N THR A 94 60.13 19.53 -26.20
CA THR A 94 61.32 20.06 -26.87
C THR A 94 62.55 19.24 -26.53
N TRP A 95 63.44 19.11 -27.51
CA TRP A 95 64.75 18.47 -27.36
C TRP A 95 65.85 19.44 -27.78
N ASP A 96 67.02 19.29 -27.18
CA ASP A 96 68.22 19.91 -27.72
C ASP A 96 68.53 19.35 -29.12
N ALA A 97 69.23 20.14 -29.93
CA ALA A 97 69.56 19.75 -31.30
C ALA A 97 70.30 18.39 -31.32
N GLY A 98 69.81 17.45 -32.13
CA GLY A 98 70.36 16.10 -32.24
C GLY A 98 70.03 15.15 -31.10
N GLN A 99 69.31 15.57 -30.04
CA GLN A 99 69.00 14.74 -28.87
C GLN A 99 67.59 14.11 -28.91
N CYS A 100 66.80 14.37 -29.95
CA CYS A 100 65.48 13.75 -30.09
C CYS A 100 65.61 12.25 -30.38
N PRO A 101 65.00 11.36 -29.57
CA PRO A 101 65.15 9.93 -29.72
C PRO A 101 64.34 9.40 -30.89
N THR A 102 64.83 8.34 -31.56
CA THR A 102 64.12 7.66 -32.65
C THR A 102 62.79 7.08 -32.20
N ILE A 103 62.74 6.53 -30.99
CA ILE A 103 61.53 6.00 -30.36
C ILE A 103 61.39 6.73 -29.03
N GLY A 104 60.21 7.27 -28.77
CA GLY A 104 59.92 7.91 -27.51
C GLY A 104 58.49 7.67 -27.08
N GLY A 105 58.23 8.06 -25.85
CA GLY A 105 56.88 8.07 -25.30
C GLY A 105 56.75 9.03 -24.15
N THR A 106 55.51 9.20 -23.72
CA THR A 106 55.11 10.01 -22.57
C THR A 106 53.91 9.36 -21.88
N PRO A 107 53.84 9.38 -20.53
CA PRO A 107 52.64 8.94 -19.81
C PRO A 107 51.40 9.74 -20.25
N PHE A 108 50.24 9.11 -20.13
CA PHE A 108 48.93 9.72 -20.34
C PHE A 108 47.84 8.96 -19.57
N SER A 109 47.37 9.49 -18.45
CA SER A 109 46.25 8.88 -17.68
C SER A 109 44.87 9.36 -18.12
N GLY A 110 44.79 10.16 -19.19
CA GLY A 110 43.59 10.90 -19.58
C GLY A 110 43.34 12.17 -18.77
N ARG A 111 44.27 12.54 -17.90
CA ARG A 111 44.22 13.78 -17.11
C ARG A 111 44.62 14.98 -17.97
N LEU A 112 43.91 16.11 -17.81
CA LEU A 112 44.01 17.29 -18.67
C LEU A 112 44.72 18.48 -18.02
N ASP A 113 44.94 18.44 -16.71
CA ASP A 113 45.71 19.46 -16.00
C ASP A 113 47.23 19.19 -16.09
N ASP A 114 48.00 20.15 -15.60
CA ASP A 114 49.46 20.08 -15.65
C ASP A 114 50.03 19.34 -14.43
N HIS A 115 50.00 18.00 -14.49
CA HIS A 115 50.43 17.10 -13.42
C HIS A 115 51.87 16.59 -13.62
N GLY A 116 52.63 16.40 -12.52
CA GLY A 116 54.06 16.05 -12.56
C GLY A 116 54.43 14.84 -13.43
N PRO A 117 53.84 13.65 -13.21
CA PRO A 117 54.01 12.47 -14.06
C PRO A 117 53.73 12.72 -15.55
N GLU A 118 52.75 13.56 -15.86
CA GLU A 118 52.42 13.92 -17.24
C GLU A 118 53.53 14.77 -17.88
N ARG A 119 54.42 15.43 -17.13
CA ARG A 119 55.55 16.18 -17.73
C ARG A 119 56.71 15.31 -18.19
N GLN A 120 56.64 13.99 -18.03
CA GLN A 120 57.74 13.10 -18.46
C GLN A 120 57.64 12.80 -19.95
N ALA A 121 58.70 13.03 -20.72
CA ALA A 121 58.81 12.57 -22.10
C ALA A 121 60.22 12.09 -22.39
N THR A 122 60.35 11.03 -23.18
CA THR A 122 61.64 10.38 -23.45
C THR A 122 62.65 11.36 -24.05
N GLY A 123 63.77 11.56 -23.36
CA GLY A 123 64.87 12.44 -23.78
C GLY A 123 64.55 13.94 -23.81
N ALA A 124 63.37 14.37 -23.37
CA ALA A 124 62.94 15.76 -23.51
C ALA A 124 63.72 16.70 -22.58
N GLN A 125 64.07 17.87 -23.11
CA GLN A 125 64.65 18.98 -22.36
C GLN A 125 63.57 19.74 -21.58
N ALA A 126 62.43 20.00 -22.23
CA ALA A 126 61.29 20.65 -21.60
C ALA A 126 59.97 20.05 -22.10
N VAL A 127 59.01 19.98 -21.18
CA VAL A 127 57.64 19.58 -21.46
C VAL A 127 56.71 20.62 -20.87
N ALA A 128 55.82 21.18 -21.69
CA ALA A 128 54.82 22.15 -21.26
C ALA A 128 53.43 21.63 -21.62
N ILE A 129 52.55 21.57 -20.62
CA ILE A 129 51.15 21.19 -20.78
C ILE A 129 50.29 22.45 -20.66
N VAL A 130 49.41 22.65 -21.64
CA VAL A 130 48.50 23.80 -21.70
C VAL A 130 47.09 23.32 -21.94
N ARG A 131 46.18 23.69 -21.04
CA ARG A 131 44.74 23.52 -21.20
C ARG A 131 44.12 24.86 -21.62
N PRO A 132 43.39 24.92 -22.75
CA PRO A 132 42.64 26.12 -23.10
C PRO A 132 41.57 26.42 -22.04
N PRO A 133 41.30 27.70 -21.72
CA PRO A 133 40.36 28.08 -20.67
C PRO A 133 38.92 27.58 -20.90
N ASN A 134 38.56 27.25 -22.15
CA ASN A 134 37.21 26.83 -22.52
C ASN A 134 37.00 25.30 -22.47
N ALA A 135 38.01 24.53 -22.06
CA ALA A 135 37.91 23.08 -21.93
C ALA A 135 37.27 22.71 -20.59
N ASP A 136 35.95 22.85 -20.46
CA ASP A 136 35.22 22.52 -19.23
C ASP A 136 35.13 20.98 -19.03
N PHE A 137 35.84 20.48 -18.01
CA PHE A 137 35.85 19.08 -17.60
C PHE A 137 35.74 19.05 -16.07
N PRO A 138 34.59 18.63 -15.50
CA PRO A 138 34.35 18.70 -14.07
C PRO A 138 35.36 17.93 -13.20
N THR A 139 36.00 16.90 -13.77
CA THR A 139 36.96 16.04 -13.09
C THR A 139 38.40 16.22 -13.56
N ASP A 140 38.66 17.16 -14.47
CA ASP A 140 39.97 17.33 -15.15
C ASP A 140 40.47 16.09 -15.90
N HIS A 141 39.57 15.16 -16.26
CA HIS A 141 39.88 13.95 -17.01
C HIS A 141 39.04 13.85 -18.27
N LEU A 142 39.49 13.04 -19.26
CA LEU A 142 38.62 12.58 -20.34
C LEU A 142 37.38 11.91 -19.77
N ASN A 143 36.27 12.01 -20.49
CA ASN A 143 34.97 11.52 -20.04
C ASN A 143 34.14 10.94 -21.18
N VAL A 144 33.09 10.20 -20.82
CA VAL A 144 32.15 9.61 -21.79
C VAL A 144 31.33 10.67 -22.54
N GLN A 145 31.15 11.86 -21.96
CA GLN A 145 30.30 12.92 -22.54
C GLN A 145 30.88 13.48 -23.84
N ARG A 146 32.20 13.65 -23.92
CA ARG A 146 32.88 14.27 -25.07
C ARG A 146 33.63 13.28 -25.96
N ALA A 147 33.55 11.99 -25.68
CA ALA A 147 34.11 10.97 -26.55
C ALA A 147 33.34 10.94 -27.91
N PRO A 148 34.01 10.60 -29.03
CA PRO A 148 35.43 10.24 -29.16
C PRO A 148 36.36 11.47 -29.19
N TYR A 149 37.61 11.24 -28.80
CA TYR A 149 38.69 12.22 -28.86
C TYR A 149 39.65 11.94 -30.01
N LYS A 150 40.22 12.99 -30.62
CA LYS A 150 41.33 12.88 -31.58
C LYS A 150 42.62 13.33 -30.91
N LEU A 151 43.59 12.43 -30.78
CA LEU A 151 44.94 12.74 -30.34
C LEU A 151 45.84 12.90 -31.56
N GLU A 152 46.33 14.11 -31.77
CA GLU A 152 47.19 14.48 -32.90
C GLU A 152 48.58 14.84 -32.41
N MET A 153 49.61 14.39 -33.14
CA MET A 153 51.00 14.77 -32.94
C MET A 153 51.52 15.50 -34.17
N THR A 154 52.14 16.67 -33.98
CA THR A 154 52.84 17.43 -35.01
C THR A 154 54.32 17.57 -34.66
N ILE A 155 55.23 17.36 -35.60
CA ILE A 155 56.67 17.60 -35.42
C ILE A 155 57.14 18.92 -36.04
N THR A 156 58.16 19.52 -35.44
CA THR A 156 58.89 20.68 -35.96
C THR A 156 60.35 20.27 -36.17
N SER A 157 60.85 20.47 -37.39
CA SER A 157 62.24 20.17 -37.73
C SER A 157 63.20 21.26 -37.28
N VAL A 158 64.50 20.95 -37.27
CA VAL A 158 65.57 21.94 -37.26
C VAL A 158 65.62 22.70 -38.60
N ASP A 159 66.21 23.88 -38.60
CA ASP A 159 66.30 24.71 -39.81
C ASP A 159 67.07 23.98 -40.92
N GLY A 160 66.55 24.02 -42.15
CA GLY A 160 67.14 23.36 -43.32
C GLY A 160 66.78 21.89 -43.50
N ALA A 161 66.09 21.25 -42.55
CA ALA A 161 65.61 19.88 -42.70
C ALA A 161 64.18 19.80 -43.28
N ALA A 162 63.98 18.92 -44.26
CA ALA A 162 62.67 18.65 -44.85
C ALA A 162 61.83 17.70 -43.97
N VAL A 163 60.50 17.87 -43.99
CA VAL A 163 59.56 17.06 -43.19
C VAL A 163 58.64 16.27 -44.12
N ARG A 164 58.77 14.94 -44.14
CA ARG A 164 57.95 14.06 -45.00
C ARG A 164 56.54 13.87 -44.45
N THR A 165 56.43 13.38 -43.22
CA THR A 165 55.14 13.25 -42.51
C THR A 165 55.18 14.14 -41.28
N ARG A 166 54.54 15.30 -41.37
CA ARG A 166 54.54 16.29 -40.29
C ARG A 166 53.58 15.95 -39.16
N THR A 167 52.44 15.35 -39.49
CA THR A 167 51.34 15.14 -38.55
C THR A 167 50.84 13.72 -38.62
N ARG A 168 50.56 13.13 -37.45
CA ARG A 168 49.79 11.89 -37.33
C ARG A 168 48.77 11.99 -36.22
N PHE A 169 47.72 11.18 -36.29
CA PHE A 169 46.70 11.15 -35.25
C PHE A 169 46.11 9.76 -35.04
N ILE A 170 45.52 9.57 -33.86
CA ILE A 170 44.73 8.41 -33.44
C ILE A 170 43.47 8.90 -32.72
N TYR A 171 42.50 8.01 -32.51
CA TYR A 171 41.27 8.28 -31.76
C TYR A 171 41.26 7.55 -30.44
N VAL A 172 40.72 8.21 -29.42
CA VAL A 172 40.57 7.68 -28.07
C VAL A 172 39.10 7.76 -27.67
N ASP A 173 38.52 6.62 -27.30
CA ASP A 173 37.15 6.48 -26.81
C ASP A 173 37.15 6.30 -25.30
N VAL A 174 36.18 6.94 -24.66
CA VAL A 174 35.75 6.63 -23.30
C VAL A 174 34.29 6.20 -23.42
N GLU A 175 34.03 4.92 -23.23
CA GLU A 175 32.75 4.30 -23.60
C GLU A 175 32.10 3.64 -22.38
N VAL A 176 30.83 3.95 -22.13
CA VAL A 176 30.04 3.23 -21.12
C VAL A 176 29.84 1.79 -21.59
N ALA A 177 30.30 0.84 -20.79
CA ALA A 177 30.22 -0.58 -21.09
C ALA A 177 28.87 -1.16 -20.73
N ASP A 178 28.40 -0.88 -19.51
CA ASP A 178 27.08 -1.28 -19.03
C ASP A 178 26.61 -0.38 -17.88
N ILE A 179 25.32 -0.56 -17.55
CA ILE A 179 24.66 0.05 -16.43
C ILE A 179 23.99 -1.09 -15.64
N ASP A 180 24.32 -1.21 -14.36
CA ASP A 180 23.67 -2.18 -13.46
C ASP A 180 22.71 -1.43 -12.54
N LEU A 181 21.41 -1.63 -12.73
CA LEU A 181 20.39 -1.07 -11.84
C LEU A 181 20.35 -1.85 -10.51
N SER A 182 19.94 -1.22 -9.41
CA SER A 182 19.77 -1.86 -8.11
C SER A 182 18.91 -1.02 -7.16
N LEU A 183 18.39 -1.63 -6.09
CA LEU A 183 17.93 -0.85 -4.94
C LEU A 183 19.15 -0.15 -4.32
N GLY A 184 19.04 1.13 -3.97
CA GLY A 184 20.08 1.85 -3.22
C GLY A 184 20.31 1.23 -1.84
N PRO A 185 21.12 1.77 -0.93
CA PRO A 185 21.20 1.29 0.46
C PRO A 185 20.16 1.96 1.39
N GLU A 186 19.81 1.30 2.50
CA GLU A 186 18.84 1.81 3.49
C GLU A 186 19.20 3.20 4.03
N ARG A 187 20.49 3.50 4.18
CA ARG A 187 21.01 4.79 4.69
C ARG A 187 20.52 6.01 3.91
N ILE A 188 20.08 5.83 2.66
CA ILE A 188 19.46 6.90 1.86
C ILE A 188 18.11 7.35 2.45
N LEU A 189 17.36 6.44 3.07
CA LEU A 189 16.04 6.71 3.65
C LEU A 189 16.11 7.35 5.04
N THR A 190 17.25 7.29 5.73
CA THR A 190 17.43 7.81 7.11
C THR A 190 17.79 9.29 7.20
N ALA A 191 17.75 10.01 6.08
CA ALA A 191 18.35 11.33 5.86
C ALA A 191 17.74 12.51 6.65
N ARG A 192 16.51 12.43 7.17
CA ARG A 192 15.73 13.64 7.47
C ARG A 192 15.80 14.21 8.89
N ALA A 193 16.27 13.45 9.87
CA ALA A 193 16.15 13.81 11.29
C ALA A 193 17.17 14.85 11.83
N ALA A 194 18.09 15.37 11.00
CA ALA A 194 19.32 16.02 11.51
C ALA A 194 19.37 17.56 11.49
N HIS A 195 18.38 18.26 10.92
CA HIS A 195 18.52 19.69 10.58
C HIS A 195 17.78 20.67 11.50
N GLY A 196 17.49 20.32 12.76
CA GLY A 196 16.84 21.23 13.72
C GLY A 196 15.42 21.70 13.34
N VAL A 197 14.93 21.32 12.16
CA VAL A 197 13.51 21.26 11.83
C VAL A 197 12.91 20.29 12.82
N ALA A 198 11.91 20.75 13.60
CA ALA A 198 11.16 19.93 14.54
C ALA A 198 10.94 18.56 13.90
N VAL A 199 11.42 17.49 14.58
CA VAL A 199 11.33 16.11 14.13
C VAL A 199 9.97 15.96 13.47
N ASP A 200 9.96 15.80 12.14
CA ASP A 200 8.72 15.65 11.39
C ASP A 200 7.94 14.57 12.16
N PRO A 201 6.71 14.82 12.67
CA PRO A 201 6.02 13.86 13.55
C PRO A 201 5.86 12.47 12.92
N PHE A 202 6.21 12.34 11.64
CA PHE A 202 6.15 11.18 10.80
C PHE A 202 7.37 10.25 10.88
N ILE A 203 7.93 10.00 12.08
CA ILE A 203 8.85 8.86 12.33
C ILE A 203 8.32 7.56 11.69
N GLY A 204 6.99 7.42 11.62
CA GLY A 204 6.32 6.31 10.96
C GLY A 204 6.54 6.21 9.45
N PHE A 205 6.66 7.32 8.70
CA PHE A 205 6.81 7.27 7.23
C PHE A 205 8.20 6.74 6.84
N ASP A 206 9.26 7.27 7.44
CA ASP A 206 10.63 6.80 7.18
C ASP A 206 10.81 5.34 7.60
N ARG A 207 10.27 4.96 8.76
CA ARG A 207 10.26 3.55 9.20
C ARG A 207 9.55 2.65 8.18
N ARG A 208 8.36 3.03 7.70
CA ARG A 208 7.60 2.26 6.70
C ARG A 208 8.35 2.14 5.38
N ASN A 209 9.04 3.18 4.92
CA ASN A 209 9.86 3.09 3.71
C ASN A 209 11.04 2.11 3.89
N ARG A 210 11.66 2.06 5.08
CA ARG A 210 12.70 1.06 5.40
C ARG A 210 12.15 -0.36 5.42
N GLU A 211 11.03 -0.58 6.09
CA GLU A 211 10.34 -1.88 6.11
C GLU A 211 9.96 -2.34 4.70
N LEU A 212 9.40 -1.45 3.88
CA LEU A 212 9.07 -1.70 2.48
C LEU A 212 10.31 -2.07 1.68
N ARG A 213 11.39 -1.30 1.83
CA ARG A 213 12.65 -1.53 1.13
C ARG A 213 13.27 -2.88 1.50
N ALA A 214 13.26 -3.23 2.78
CA ALA A 214 13.71 -4.55 3.26
C ALA A 214 12.85 -5.68 2.66
N ALA A 215 11.53 -5.50 2.58
CA ALA A 215 10.63 -6.47 1.94
C ALA A 215 10.90 -6.62 0.43
N MET A 216 11.16 -5.52 -0.28
CA MET A 216 11.59 -5.56 -1.68
C MET A 216 12.91 -6.31 -1.84
N GLU A 217 13.91 -6.00 -1.01
CA GLU A 217 15.23 -6.65 -1.02
C GLU A 217 15.13 -8.16 -0.75
N GLN A 218 14.29 -8.58 0.20
CA GLN A 218 14.00 -9.99 0.45
C GLN A 218 13.38 -10.67 -0.78
N SER A 219 12.44 -10.01 -1.46
CA SER A 219 11.83 -10.56 -2.69
C SER A 219 12.83 -10.72 -3.83
N LEU A 220 13.85 -9.84 -3.89
CA LEU A 220 14.90 -9.84 -4.91
C LEU A 220 16.07 -10.79 -4.60
N SER A 221 16.25 -11.21 -3.35
CA SER A 221 17.38 -12.06 -2.93
C SER A 221 17.50 -13.40 -3.67
N HIS A 222 16.47 -13.79 -4.43
CA HIS A 222 16.46 -14.97 -5.29
C HIS A 222 16.95 -14.68 -6.73
N ALA A 223 17.32 -13.44 -7.08
CA ALA A 223 17.75 -13.03 -8.41
C ALA A 223 19.19 -12.45 -8.43
N PRO A 224 20.07 -12.87 -9.36
CA PRO A 224 21.50 -12.53 -9.37
C PRO A 224 21.85 -11.13 -9.92
N SER A 225 20.88 -10.39 -10.45
CA SER A 225 21.02 -9.02 -10.97
C SER A 225 19.84 -8.18 -10.44
N VAL A 226 20.16 -7.18 -9.63
CA VAL A 226 19.20 -6.49 -8.74
C VAL A 226 18.29 -5.61 -9.59
N LEU A 227 16.99 -5.86 -9.61
CA LEU A 227 15.98 -5.17 -10.45
C LEU A 227 16.06 -5.41 -11.97
N ALA A 228 17.25 -5.50 -12.60
CA ALA A 228 17.34 -5.67 -14.05
C ALA A 228 17.13 -7.14 -14.47
N ALA A 229 15.90 -7.45 -14.91
CA ALA A 229 15.52 -8.74 -15.47
C ALA A 229 14.31 -8.54 -16.38
N ASP A 230 14.38 -9.09 -17.60
CA ASP A 230 13.28 -9.05 -18.56
C ASP A 230 12.05 -9.76 -17.94
N ASP A 231 10.93 -9.05 -17.87
CA ASP A 231 9.62 -9.50 -17.38
C ASP A 231 9.50 -9.95 -15.91
N ALA A 232 10.54 -9.79 -15.08
CA ALA A 232 10.43 -10.13 -13.66
C ALA A 232 9.42 -9.23 -12.94
N GLU A 233 8.45 -9.80 -12.22
CA GLU A 233 7.52 -9.04 -11.40
C GLU A 233 8.17 -8.70 -10.05
N ILE A 234 8.25 -7.42 -9.71
CA ILE A 234 8.86 -6.90 -8.48
C ILE A 234 7.75 -6.32 -7.62
N ALA A 235 7.48 -6.91 -6.46
CA ALA A 235 6.46 -6.38 -5.57
C ALA A 235 6.94 -5.09 -4.88
N VAL A 236 6.07 -4.07 -4.82
CA VAL A 236 6.23 -2.89 -3.96
C VAL A 236 5.18 -2.99 -2.84
N PRO A 237 5.48 -3.72 -1.73
CA PRO A 237 4.50 -4.03 -0.70
C PRO A 237 4.26 -2.83 0.22
N LEU A 238 3.10 -2.21 0.07
CA LEU A 238 2.59 -1.17 0.96
C LEU A 238 1.79 -1.82 2.09
N ASP A 239 2.23 -1.66 3.33
CA ASP A 239 1.42 -2.03 4.50
C ASP A 239 0.08 -1.29 4.49
N GLY A 240 -0.96 -2.07 4.21
CA GLY A 240 -2.37 -1.79 4.06
C GLY A 240 -3.20 -1.96 5.32
N SER A 241 -2.56 -2.26 6.45
CA SER A 241 -3.19 -2.43 7.78
C SER A 241 -3.64 -1.07 8.32
N LEU A 242 -4.69 -0.57 7.70
CA LEU A 242 -5.42 0.65 7.99
C LEU A 242 -6.88 0.24 8.06
N PHE A 243 -7.44 0.30 9.26
CA PHE A 243 -8.76 -0.20 9.58
C PHE A 243 -9.64 0.95 10.06
N GLY A 244 -10.90 0.94 9.64
CA GLY A 244 -11.89 1.92 10.08
C GLY A 244 -12.12 1.85 11.58
N ALA A 245 -12.46 2.99 12.19
CA ALA A 245 -12.67 3.13 13.64
C ALA A 245 -14.15 3.36 14.03
N ARG A 246 -15.04 3.40 13.04
CA ARG A 246 -16.49 3.58 13.21
C ARG A 246 -17.21 3.39 11.88
N ASP A 247 -18.47 2.97 11.94
CA ASP A 247 -19.32 2.73 10.77
C ASP A 247 -19.44 3.93 9.83
N ALA A 248 -19.42 5.16 10.37
CA ALA A 248 -19.53 6.38 9.57
C ALA A 248 -18.40 6.56 8.53
N GLU A 249 -17.23 5.93 8.74
CA GLU A 249 -16.09 6.00 7.83
C GLU A 249 -16.28 5.14 6.57
N TRP A 250 -17.31 4.29 6.55
CA TRP A 250 -17.66 3.48 5.39
C TRP A 250 -18.30 4.32 4.28
N ASP A 251 -19.02 5.36 4.69
CA ASP A 251 -19.85 6.22 3.84
C ASP A 251 -19.13 7.52 3.40
N ASP A 252 -17.84 7.67 3.71
CA ASP A 252 -17.04 8.80 3.29
C ASP A 252 -15.62 8.42 2.85
N ASN A 253 -14.81 9.44 2.56
CA ASN A 253 -13.46 9.29 2.07
C ASN A 253 -12.40 9.24 3.18
N THR A 254 -12.80 9.03 4.45
CA THR A 254 -11.89 8.97 5.60
C THR A 254 -10.79 7.92 5.40
N PHE A 255 -11.16 6.75 4.85
CA PHE A 255 -10.19 5.71 4.51
C PHE A 255 -9.11 6.21 3.55
N PHE A 256 -9.51 6.85 2.45
CA PHE A 256 -8.59 7.37 1.46
C PHE A 256 -7.70 8.47 2.06
N ALA A 257 -8.27 9.36 2.87
CA ALA A 257 -7.51 10.39 3.56
C ALA A 257 -6.43 9.77 4.44
N ALA A 258 -6.78 8.78 5.27
CA ALA A 258 -5.81 8.09 6.13
C ALA A 258 -4.81 7.24 5.32
N TRP A 259 -5.21 6.65 4.20
CA TRP A 259 -4.32 5.92 3.28
C TRP A 259 -3.30 6.86 2.62
N ARG A 260 -3.79 8.00 2.14
CA ARG A 260 -2.96 9.10 1.63
C ARG A 260 -2.05 9.64 2.71
N ASP A 261 -2.49 9.83 3.94
CA ASP A 261 -1.62 10.36 4.98
C ASP A 261 -0.54 9.34 5.38
N ARG A 262 -0.85 8.05 5.32
CA ARG A 262 0.09 6.95 5.59
C ARG A 262 1.23 6.87 4.58
N TRP A 263 0.90 6.97 3.29
CA TRP A 263 1.84 6.78 2.18
C TRP A 263 2.15 8.05 1.38
N ARG A 264 1.57 9.18 1.77
CA ARG A 264 1.65 10.47 1.06
C ARG A 264 1.34 10.27 -0.42
N ASP A 265 2.18 10.83 -1.29
CA ASP A 265 2.08 10.65 -2.72
C ASP A 265 2.62 9.30 -3.21
N GLY A 266 3.15 8.45 -2.32
CA GLY A 266 3.86 7.21 -2.66
C GLY A 266 5.00 6.89 -1.69
N PRO A 267 5.41 5.61 -1.58
CA PRO A 267 6.60 5.24 -0.81
C PRO A 267 7.87 5.82 -1.47
N TYR A 268 8.96 5.88 -0.72
CA TYR A 268 10.27 6.25 -1.24
C TYR A 268 11.09 4.99 -1.51
N VAL A 269 11.39 4.74 -2.78
CA VAL A 269 12.20 3.62 -3.25
C VAL A 269 13.51 4.19 -3.79
N PRO A 270 14.63 4.08 -3.05
CA PRO A 270 15.92 4.56 -3.53
C PRO A 270 16.44 3.61 -4.60
N LEU A 271 16.77 4.14 -5.77
CA LEU A 271 17.33 3.40 -6.90
C LEU A 271 18.72 3.92 -7.21
N VAL A 272 19.64 3.00 -7.44
CA VAL A 272 21.04 3.30 -7.76
C VAL A 272 21.48 2.45 -8.92
N SER A 273 22.18 3.07 -9.85
CA SER A 273 22.76 2.41 -11.00
C SER A 273 24.26 2.52 -10.96
N ARG A 274 24.96 1.39 -10.99
CA ARG A 274 26.42 1.36 -11.18
C ARG A 274 26.71 1.47 -12.67
N VAL A 275 27.61 2.37 -13.03
CA VAL A 275 28.02 2.59 -14.41
C VAL A 275 29.45 2.13 -14.57
N ARG A 276 29.70 1.21 -15.51
CA ARG A 276 31.05 0.76 -15.84
C ARG A 276 31.42 1.24 -17.22
N VAL A 277 32.71 1.48 -17.44
CA VAL A 277 33.28 1.83 -18.74
C VAL A 277 34.22 0.73 -19.21
N TYR A 278 34.50 0.71 -20.51
CA TYR A 278 35.56 -0.16 -21.03
C TYR A 278 36.94 0.42 -20.74
N ASP A 279 37.82 -0.39 -20.17
CA ASP A 279 39.25 -0.08 -20.10
C ASP A 279 39.94 -0.35 -21.46
N ALA A 280 41.24 -0.06 -21.53
CA ALA A 280 42.03 -0.27 -22.73
C ALA A 280 42.18 -1.75 -23.13
N ALA A 281 41.94 -2.70 -22.22
CA ALA A 281 41.89 -4.14 -22.48
C ALA A 281 40.48 -4.64 -22.86
N GLY A 282 39.48 -3.74 -22.91
CA GLY A 282 38.08 -4.07 -23.18
C GLY A 282 37.36 -4.72 -21.99
N GLN A 283 37.92 -4.67 -20.78
CA GLN A 283 37.26 -5.12 -19.56
C GLN A 283 36.34 -4.02 -19.01
N ARG A 284 35.32 -4.44 -18.26
CA ARG A 284 34.36 -3.53 -17.63
C ARG A 284 34.89 -3.09 -16.27
N VAL A 285 35.13 -1.80 -16.11
CA VAL A 285 35.71 -1.24 -14.88
C VAL A 285 34.91 -0.07 -14.35
N SER A 286 34.92 0.12 -13.03
CA SER A 286 34.37 1.32 -12.38
C SER A 286 35.41 2.44 -12.43
N ALA A 287 35.29 3.33 -13.40
CA ALA A 287 36.17 4.49 -13.56
C ALA A 287 35.39 5.79 -13.30
N ARG A 288 35.31 6.21 -12.04
CA ARG A 288 34.48 7.35 -11.61
C ARG A 288 34.83 8.66 -12.35
N LEU A 289 36.11 8.88 -12.66
CA LEU A 289 36.58 10.10 -13.32
C LEU A 289 36.15 10.18 -14.79
N ALA A 290 35.96 9.02 -15.42
CA ALA A 290 35.45 8.89 -16.79
C ALA A 290 34.00 9.36 -16.94
N LEU A 291 33.26 9.50 -15.84
CA LEU A 291 31.85 9.91 -15.84
C LEU A 291 31.66 11.41 -15.55
N GLY A 292 32.74 12.19 -15.42
CA GLY A 292 32.63 13.63 -15.16
C GLY A 292 31.79 14.34 -16.23
N GLY A 293 30.71 15.00 -15.83
CA GLY A 293 29.79 15.71 -16.74
C GLY A 293 28.82 14.81 -17.51
N ALA A 294 28.89 13.48 -17.36
CA ALA A 294 27.89 12.57 -17.90
C ALA A 294 26.54 12.79 -17.21
N ARG A 295 25.45 12.49 -17.92
CA ARG A 295 24.09 12.53 -17.38
C ARG A 295 23.36 11.25 -17.67
N PHE A 296 22.44 10.91 -16.78
CA PHE A 296 21.61 9.72 -16.90
C PHE A 296 20.15 10.09 -16.83
N LEU A 297 19.39 9.79 -17.89
CA LEU A 297 17.95 9.99 -17.92
C LEU A 297 17.29 8.79 -17.24
N TRP A 298 16.53 9.03 -16.19
CA TRP A 298 15.64 8.06 -15.59
C TRP A 298 14.23 8.31 -16.08
N ASP A 299 13.67 7.28 -16.69
CA ASP A 299 12.37 7.31 -17.30
C ASP A 299 11.54 6.12 -16.82
N TRP A 300 10.25 6.16 -17.13
CA TRP A 300 9.33 5.11 -16.71
C TRP A 300 8.23 4.84 -17.74
N GLU A 301 7.76 3.61 -17.74
CA GLU A 301 6.62 3.16 -18.53
C GLU A 301 5.58 2.54 -17.60
N GLY A 302 4.31 2.88 -17.82
CA GLY A 302 3.21 2.16 -17.19
C GLY A 302 2.99 0.84 -17.91
N ALA A 303 2.93 -0.27 -17.18
CA ALA A 303 2.62 -1.56 -17.79
C ALA A 303 1.11 -1.70 -18.06
N GLY A 304 0.75 -2.68 -18.89
CA GLY A 304 -0.64 -3.05 -19.12
C GLY A 304 -1.36 -3.44 -17.82
N LEU A 305 -2.66 -3.12 -17.77
CA LEU A 305 -3.54 -3.56 -16.70
C LEU A 305 -3.71 -5.08 -16.77
N ASP A 306 -3.47 -5.77 -15.66
CA ASP A 306 -3.76 -7.20 -15.55
C ASP A 306 -4.98 -7.39 -14.65
N LEU A 307 -6.04 -7.86 -15.29
CA LEU A 307 -7.31 -8.18 -14.67
C LEU A 307 -7.63 -9.67 -14.76
N THR A 308 -6.62 -10.52 -14.97
CA THR A 308 -6.80 -11.98 -15.08
C THR A 308 -7.44 -12.55 -13.81
N ASP A 309 -6.96 -12.12 -12.64
CA ASP A 309 -7.49 -12.50 -11.33
C ASP A 309 -8.83 -11.82 -10.99
N VAL A 310 -9.21 -10.75 -11.69
CA VAL A 310 -10.45 -10.02 -11.40
C VAL A 310 -11.64 -10.85 -11.88
N HIS A 311 -12.69 -10.87 -11.07
CA HIS A 311 -13.94 -11.51 -11.44
C HIS A 311 -14.51 -10.91 -12.73
N ALA A 312 -14.99 -11.76 -13.64
CA ALA A 312 -15.39 -11.35 -14.99
C ALA A 312 -16.44 -10.22 -14.99
N LEU A 313 -17.39 -10.24 -14.05
CA LEU A 313 -18.46 -9.22 -13.95
C LEU A 313 -17.96 -7.82 -13.56
N SER A 314 -16.75 -7.69 -13.01
CA SER A 314 -16.16 -6.39 -12.67
C SER A 314 -15.05 -5.97 -13.63
N ARG A 315 -14.68 -6.82 -14.59
CA ARG A 315 -13.48 -6.61 -15.42
C ARG A 315 -13.64 -5.41 -16.35
N ASP A 316 -14.73 -5.35 -17.10
CA ASP A 316 -14.96 -4.32 -18.11
C ASP A 316 -15.15 -2.94 -17.48
N ASP A 317 -15.86 -2.86 -16.35
CA ASP A 317 -16.03 -1.62 -15.60
C ASP A 317 -14.71 -1.12 -15.00
N LEU A 318 -13.89 -2.03 -14.44
CA LEU A 318 -12.53 -1.66 -14.00
C LEU A 318 -11.69 -1.18 -15.17
N GLN A 319 -11.69 -1.90 -16.29
CA GLN A 319 -10.94 -1.49 -17.48
C GLN A 319 -11.37 -0.10 -17.94
N THR A 320 -12.66 0.19 -17.98
CA THR A 320 -13.21 1.50 -18.32
C THR A 320 -12.74 2.58 -17.35
N ALA A 321 -12.77 2.31 -16.03
CA ALA A 321 -12.27 3.23 -15.02
C ALA A 321 -10.78 3.55 -15.19
N TYR A 322 -9.94 2.55 -15.50
CA TYR A 322 -8.52 2.76 -15.79
C TYR A 322 -8.28 3.40 -17.17
N MET A 323 -9.17 3.26 -18.15
CA MET A 323 -9.07 3.95 -19.44
C MET A 323 -9.49 5.43 -19.37
N PHE A 324 -10.14 5.84 -18.28
CA PHE A 324 -10.62 7.21 -18.12
C PHE A 324 -9.47 8.22 -18.26
N HIS A 325 -9.58 9.11 -19.26
CA HIS A 325 -8.56 10.09 -19.66
C HIS A 325 -7.21 9.52 -20.15
N LEU A 326 -7.11 8.24 -20.49
CA LEU A 326 -5.84 7.63 -20.95
C LEU A 326 -5.20 8.40 -22.12
N GLY A 327 -6.00 8.90 -23.07
CA GLY A 327 -5.50 9.65 -24.23
C GLY A 327 -5.06 11.09 -23.97
N GLN A 328 -5.13 11.58 -22.73
CA GLN A 328 -4.74 12.96 -22.38
C GLN A 328 -3.28 13.11 -21.98
N TRP A 329 -2.54 12.00 -21.81
CA TRP A 329 -1.18 12.01 -21.30
C TRP A 329 -0.28 11.09 -22.11
N THR A 330 0.91 11.59 -22.45
CA THR A 330 1.93 10.85 -23.21
C THR A 330 2.50 9.70 -22.38
N THR A 331 2.60 9.85 -21.07
CA THR A 331 3.21 8.85 -20.18
C THR A 331 2.21 8.22 -19.21
N GLY A 332 2.54 7.00 -18.79
CA GLY A 332 1.90 6.33 -17.65
C GLY A 332 0.85 5.28 -17.91
N GLY A 333 0.48 5.05 -19.18
CA GLY A 333 -0.29 3.88 -19.60
C GLY A 333 -1.49 3.60 -18.69
N TRP A 334 -1.61 2.37 -18.20
CA TRP A 334 -2.76 1.92 -17.39
C TRP A 334 -2.66 2.25 -15.89
N ASN A 335 -1.77 3.16 -15.47
CA ASN A 335 -1.75 3.57 -14.07
C ASN A 335 -2.91 4.50 -13.71
N THR A 336 -3.27 4.49 -12.44
CA THR A 336 -4.36 5.29 -11.89
C THR A 336 -4.10 6.79 -12.12
N PRO A 337 -5.11 7.59 -12.54
CA PRO A 337 -4.95 9.04 -12.68
C PRO A 337 -4.64 9.73 -11.35
N THR A 338 -3.94 10.87 -11.41
CA THR A 338 -3.63 11.69 -10.23
C THR A 338 -4.88 12.13 -9.47
N ALA A 339 -5.99 12.40 -10.18
CA ALA A 339 -7.29 12.73 -9.59
C ALA A 339 -7.85 11.65 -8.65
N TYR A 340 -7.48 10.37 -8.86
CA TYR A 340 -7.89 9.25 -8.00
C TYR A 340 -6.79 8.81 -7.02
N GLY A 341 -5.68 9.56 -6.94
CA GLY A 341 -4.54 9.29 -6.06
C GLY A 341 -3.39 8.52 -6.69
N GLY A 342 -3.44 8.28 -8.01
CA GLY A 342 -2.37 7.62 -8.76
C GLY A 342 -1.27 8.56 -9.26
N LYS A 343 -0.59 8.15 -10.35
CA LYS A 343 0.56 8.88 -10.95
C LYS A 343 0.42 9.16 -12.43
N ARG A 344 -0.72 8.85 -13.05
CA ARG A 344 -0.96 9.20 -14.45
C ARG A 344 -1.54 10.61 -14.55
N GLY A 345 -0.82 11.50 -15.22
CA GLY A 345 -1.28 12.84 -15.56
C GLY A 345 -0.50 13.99 -14.91
N ALA A 346 -0.93 15.21 -15.23
CA ALA A 346 -0.25 16.44 -14.82
C ALA A 346 -0.05 16.53 -13.30
N GLY A 347 1.12 17.03 -12.88
CA GLY A 347 1.50 17.16 -11.47
C GLY A 347 1.94 15.85 -10.80
N ALA A 348 1.99 14.73 -11.53
CA ALA A 348 2.53 13.49 -11.00
C ALA A 348 4.04 13.63 -10.71
N VAL A 349 4.41 13.51 -9.44
CA VAL A 349 5.80 13.43 -9.02
C VAL A 349 6.19 11.96 -8.88
N LEU A 350 6.85 11.39 -9.88
CA LEU A 350 7.42 10.02 -9.79
C LEU A 350 8.85 10.01 -9.27
N PHE A 351 9.61 11.06 -9.53
CA PHE A 351 10.96 11.23 -9.02
C PHE A 351 10.99 12.47 -8.16
N ARG A 352 11.29 12.31 -6.86
CA ARG A 352 11.41 13.47 -5.97
C ARG A 352 12.80 14.08 -6.13
N HIS A 353 12.85 15.23 -6.78
CA HIS A 353 14.03 16.08 -6.78
C HIS A 353 14.21 16.66 -5.37
N ALA A 354 15.36 16.39 -4.76
CA ALA A 354 15.79 17.13 -3.58
C ALA A 354 16.52 18.37 -4.10
N ASP A 355 15.83 19.50 -4.22
CA ASP A 355 16.37 20.75 -4.79
C ASP A 355 17.64 21.28 -4.06
N ALA A 356 18.03 20.70 -2.93
CA ALA A 356 19.23 21.04 -2.16
C ALA A 356 20.42 20.07 -2.35
N GLY A 357 20.37 19.16 -3.33
CA GLY A 357 21.41 18.16 -3.59
C GLY A 357 22.75 18.79 -4.00
N TYR A 358 23.58 19.19 -3.03
CA TYR A 358 25.06 19.06 -3.02
C TYR A 358 25.71 19.69 -1.78
N GLN A 359 25.12 20.70 -1.14
CA GLN A 359 25.90 21.55 -0.22
C GLN A 359 26.30 20.91 1.13
N HIS A 360 25.81 19.72 1.50
CA HIS A 360 26.04 19.18 2.84
C HIS A 360 26.76 17.82 2.94
N TYR A 361 27.11 17.15 1.82
CA TYR A 361 27.94 15.93 1.90
C TYR A 361 29.43 16.21 2.12
N ALA A 362 29.92 17.36 1.64
CA ALA A 362 31.34 17.75 1.79
C ALA A 362 31.80 17.88 3.26
N ASN A 363 30.86 17.98 4.21
CA ASN A 363 31.16 18.11 5.65
C ASN A 363 31.00 16.81 6.45
N GLY A 364 30.97 15.63 5.81
CA GLY A 364 30.86 14.34 6.52
C GLY A 364 29.48 14.08 7.15
N GLY A 365 28.45 14.83 6.77
CA GLY A 365 27.08 14.59 7.20
C GLY A 365 26.46 13.41 6.44
N ALA A 366 26.48 12.22 7.05
CA ALA A 366 26.02 10.94 6.51
C ALA A 366 24.50 10.82 6.16
N ARG A 367 23.83 11.89 5.73
CA ARG A 367 22.36 11.99 5.80
C ARG A 367 21.69 12.70 4.63
N HIS A 368 22.26 12.66 3.43
CA HIS A 368 21.58 13.16 2.22
C HIS A 368 21.52 12.11 1.11
N PHE A 369 20.70 12.36 0.10
CA PHE A 369 20.74 11.59 -1.14
C PHE A 369 22.04 11.93 -1.90
N PRO A 370 22.87 10.94 -2.32
CA PRO A 370 24.23 11.22 -2.78
C PRO A 370 24.32 11.67 -4.25
N PHE A 371 23.20 11.71 -4.98
CA PHE A 371 23.16 12.09 -6.39
C PHE A 371 22.39 13.38 -6.58
N ARG A 372 22.85 14.22 -7.51
CA ARG A 372 22.08 15.38 -7.97
C ARG A 372 21.08 14.94 -9.01
N MET A 373 19.88 15.50 -8.91
CA MET A 373 18.75 15.21 -9.78
C MET A 373 18.27 16.53 -10.41
N HIS A 374 17.98 16.53 -11.70
CA HIS A 374 17.48 17.68 -12.45
C HIS A 374 16.17 17.31 -13.14
N ALA A 375 15.12 18.11 -12.94
CA ALA A 375 13.85 17.89 -13.61
C ALA A 375 14.01 18.09 -15.12
N CYS A 376 13.42 17.21 -15.90
CA CYS A 376 13.21 17.43 -17.33
C CYS A 376 12.18 18.57 -17.50
N ALA A 377 12.42 19.49 -18.44
CA ALA A 377 11.54 20.64 -18.67
C ALA A 377 10.29 20.27 -19.47
N HIS A 378 10.40 19.31 -20.40
CA HIS A 378 9.31 18.90 -21.29
C HIS A 378 8.87 17.46 -21.04
N ARG A 379 9.80 16.56 -20.72
CA ARG A 379 9.50 15.15 -20.48
C ARG A 379 8.93 14.91 -19.08
N SER A 380 7.63 15.12 -18.95
CA SER A 380 6.94 15.02 -17.66
C SER A 380 7.05 13.61 -17.04
N GLY A 381 7.57 13.56 -15.82
CA GLY A 381 7.76 12.31 -15.08
C GLY A 381 9.12 11.63 -15.27
N ALA A 382 10.04 12.20 -16.05
CA ALA A 382 11.44 11.77 -16.12
C ALA A 382 12.37 12.72 -15.34
N VAL A 383 13.61 12.28 -15.07
CA VAL A 383 14.63 13.05 -14.34
C VAL A 383 16.02 12.75 -14.88
N PHE A 384 16.87 13.76 -14.99
CA PHE A 384 18.30 13.54 -15.14
C PHE A 384 18.96 13.37 -13.78
N SER A 385 19.95 12.48 -13.68
CA SER A 385 20.86 12.45 -12.54
C SER A 385 22.31 12.50 -12.97
N ASP A 386 23.12 13.11 -12.11
CA ASP A 386 24.57 13.14 -12.29
C ASP A 386 25.21 11.90 -11.63
N PRO A 387 26.25 11.32 -12.21
CA PRO A 387 27.04 10.29 -11.55
C PRO A 387 27.90 10.91 -10.45
N ARG A 388 28.20 10.10 -9.43
CA ARG A 388 29.13 10.45 -8.38
C ARG A 388 30.56 10.17 -8.86
N THR A 389 31.38 11.22 -8.87
CA THR A 389 32.79 11.16 -9.30
C THR A 389 33.79 11.16 -8.15
N ASP A 390 33.30 11.28 -6.92
CA ASP A 390 34.12 11.34 -5.71
C ASP A 390 34.61 9.94 -5.30
N ASP A 391 35.68 9.90 -4.52
CA ASP A 391 36.27 8.67 -4.00
C ASP A 391 35.52 8.16 -2.75
N ASP A 392 34.24 7.83 -2.93
CA ASP A 392 33.37 7.27 -1.90
C ASP A 392 32.68 5.97 -2.37
N ASP A 393 31.87 5.36 -1.50
CA ASP A 393 31.13 4.11 -1.79
C ASP A 393 30.23 4.20 -3.04
N TYR A 394 29.90 5.42 -3.50
CA TYR A 394 29.06 5.65 -4.66
C TYR A 394 29.85 6.07 -5.89
N GLY A 395 31.19 6.12 -5.85
CA GLY A 395 32.01 6.35 -7.03
C GLY A 395 31.57 5.46 -8.20
N SER A 396 31.39 6.06 -9.38
CA SER A 396 30.82 5.38 -10.56
C SER A 396 29.35 4.97 -10.47
N HIS A 397 28.58 5.50 -9.53
CA HIS A 397 27.14 5.28 -9.46
C HIS A 397 26.37 6.55 -9.80
N THR A 398 25.11 6.40 -10.18
CA THR A 398 24.11 7.46 -10.25
C THR A 398 22.80 6.95 -9.64
N GLY A 399 21.81 7.79 -9.37
CA GLY A 399 20.60 7.33 -8.69
C GLY A 399 19.46 8.33 -8.62
N VAL A 400 18.28 7.81 -8.30
CA VAL A 400 17.06 8.59 -8.04
C VAL A 400 16.29 8.09 -6.81
N ILE A 401 15.42 8.94 -6.25
CA ILE A 401 14.35 8.51 -5.34
C ILE A 401 13.07 8.34 -6.16
N PHE A 402 12.71 7.09 -6.43
CA PHE A 402 11.47 6.74 -7.09
C PHE A 402 10.30 6.73 -6.10
N THR A 403 9.19 7.33 -6.50
CA THR A 403 7.95 7.42 -5.71
C THR A 403 6.77 6.90 -6.54
N PRO A 404 6.54 5.57 -6.58
CA PRO A 404 5.38 4.99 -7.26
C PRO A 404 4.10 5.46 -6.57
N SER A 405 2.93 5.22 -7.17
CA SER A 405 1.67 5.55 -6.51
C SER A 405 1.46 4.70 -5.25
N ARG A 406 0.49 5.13 -4.44
CA ARG A 406 -0.05 4.33 -3.33
C ARG A 406 -1.17 3.38 -3.76
N ILE A 407 -1.43 3.25 -5.06
CA ILE A 407 -2.58 2.55 -5.60
C ILE A 407 -2.19 1.13 -5.97
N ALA A 408 -2.84 0.15 -5.36
CA ALA A 408 -2.55 -1.25 -5.65
C ALA A 408 -2.86 -1.58 -7.12
N ARG A 409 -2.00 -2.42 -7.71
CA ARG A 409 -1.98 -2.81 -9.13
C ARG A 409 -1.50 -1.72 -10.10
N ASP A 410 -1.13 -0.52 -9.66
CA ASP A 410 -0.31 0.36 -10.51
C ASP A 410 1.05 -0.31 -10.76
N ARG A 411 1.55 -0.19 -11.98
CA ARG A 411 2.74 -0.88 -12.46
C ARG A 411 3.72 0.04 -13.16
N TYR A 412 5.00 -0.21 -12.95
CA TYR A 412 6.09 0.63 -13.45
C TYR A 412 7.22 -0.23 -13.98
N THR A 413 7.70 0.10 -15.17
CA THR A 413 8.99 -0.34 -15.69
C THR A 413 9.89 0.88 -15.75
N LEU A 414 11.03 0.87 -15.06
CA LEU A 414 11.95 1.99 -14.99
C LEU A 414 13.13 1.74 -15.91
N THR A 415 13.54 2.74 -16.69
CA THR A 415 14.73 2.64 -17.52
C THR A 415 15.67 3.79 -17.19
N VAL A 416 16.94 3.48 -17.00
CA VAL A 416 18.02 4.46 -16.93
C VAL A 416 18.79 4.43 -18.25
N TYR A 417 18.97 5.59 -18.87
CA TYR A 417 19.73 5.74 -20.11
C TYR A 417 20.98 6.57 -19.85
N PHE A 418 22.10 6.22 -20.49
CA PHE A 418 23.19 7.17 -20.64
C PHE A 418 22.80 8.25 -21.68
N ALA A 419 22.53 9.46 -21.19
CA ALA A 419 22.09 10.58 -22.01
C ALA A 419 23.30 11.31 -22.61
N TYR A 420 23.72 10.89 -23.82
CA TYR A 420 24.84 11.48 -24.54
C TYR A 420 24.38 12.66 -25.42
N GLY A 421 25.27 13.62 -25.69
CA GLY A 421 24.95 14.76 -26.55
C GLY A 421 24.24 15.92 -25.84
N ASP A 422 23.35 16.61 -26.55
CA ASP A 422 22.59 17.75 -26.02
C ASP A 422 21.41 17.26 -25.17
N GLU A 423 21.18 17.90 -24.03
CA GLU A 423 20.06 17.59 -23.14
C GLU A 423 18.71 17.77 -23.82
N ALA A 424 18.62 18.73 -24.76
CA ALA A 424 17.41 18.99 -25.52
C ALA A 424 16.95 17.80 -26.38
N ASP A 425 17.87 16.92 -26.80
CA ASP A 425 17.54 15.72 -27.57
C ASP A 425 16.88 14.63 -26.72
N TRP A 426 17.08 14.68 -25.40
CA TRP A 426 16.56 13.72 -24.42
C TRP A 426 15.33 14.25 -23.68
N ASP A 427 15.26 15.56 -23.46
CA ASP A 427 14.14 16.25 -22.85
C ASP A 427 13.06 16.62 -23.88
N VAL A 428 12.53 15.59 -24.52
CA VAL A 428 11.44 15.68 -25.49
C VAL A 428 10.15 15.14 -24.87
N ASP A 429 9.03 15.82 -25.11
CA ASP A 429 7.70 15.34 -24.70
C ASP A 429 7.25 14.20 -25.61
N SER A 430 7.68 12.99 -25.26
CA SER A 430 7.37 11.74 -25.96
C SER A 430 7.27 10.58 -24.98
N THR A 431 6.80 9.43 -25.43
CA THR A 431 6.84 8.20 -24.61
C THR A 431 8.26 7.62 -24.55
N ALA A 432 8.56 6.75 -23.58
CA ALA A 432 9.88 6.09 -23.51
C ALA A 432 10.14 5.16 -24.70
N ALA A 433 9.09 4.53 -25.23
CA ALA A 433 9.16 3.77 -26.48
C ALA A 433 9.51 4.65 -27.69
N GLU A 434 8.89 5.82 -27.83
CA GLU A 434 9.16 6.77 -28.91
C GLU A 434 10.58 7.34 -28.82
N LEU A 435 11.03 7.72 -27.62
CA LEU A 435 12.40 8.16 -27.40
C LEU A 435 13.39 7.08 -27.87
N ARG A 436 13.22 5.82 -27.41
CA ARG A 436 14.07 4.70 -27.81
C ARG A 436 14.08 4.48 -29.32
N ALA A 437 12.94 4.62 -29.99
CA ALA A 437 12.82 4.47 -31.43
C ALA A 437 13.47 5.63 -32.21
N ALA A 438 13.54 6.82 -31.63
CA ALA A 438 14.15 8.00 -32.23
C ALA A 438 15.68 8.06 -32.08
N LEU A 439 16.26 7.30 -31.14
CA LEU A 439 17.70 7.27 -30.94
C LEU A 439 18.40 6.66 -32.18
N PRO A 440 19.41 7.32 -32.75
CA PRO A 440 20.07 6.86 -33.97
C PRO A 440 20.84 5.55 -33.78
N HIS A 441 21.20 5.24 -32.52
CA HIS A 441 21.97 4.06 -32.14
C HIS A 441 21.47 3.52 -30.80
N ALA A 442 21.73 2.24 -30.55
CA ALA A 442 21.48 1.65 -29.24
C ALA A 442 22.34 2.36 -28.18
N VAL A 443 21.69 2.80 -27.11
CA VAL A 443 22.36 3.49 -26.00
C VAL A 443 22.53 2.55 -24.82
N PRO A 444 23.66 2.65 -24.09
CA PRO A 444 23.82 1.99 -22.82
C PRO A 444 22.65 2.36 -21.90
N SER A 445 21.90 1.34 -21.48
CA SER A 445 20.71 1.50 -20.66
C SER A 445 20.49 0.26 -19.79
N ALA A 446 19.71 0.42 -18.73
CA ALA A 446 19.26 -0.67 -17.89
C ALA A 446 17.78 -0.48 -17.57
N THR A 447 17.02 -1.56 -17.70
CA THR A 447 15.58 -1.57 -17.48
C THR A 447 15.26 -2.47 -16.29
N SER A 448 14.40 -2.00 -15.39
CA SER A 448 13.91 -2.83 -14.29
C SER A 448 12.92 -3.89 -14.79
N GLY A 449 12.72 -4.93 -14.00
CA GLY A 449 11.50 -5.71 -14.05
C GLY A 449 10.26 -4.85 -13.77
N ARG A 450 9.08 -5.45 -13.89
CA ARG A 450 7.80 -4.77 -13.68
C ARG A 450 7.53 -4.61 -12.20
N MET A 451 7.68 -3.39 -11.69
CA MET A 451 7.34 -3.05 -10.32
C MET A 451 5.82 -2.91 -10.15
N THR A 452 5.20 -3.74 -9.31
CA THR A 452 3.76 -3.70 -9.04
C THR A 452 3.49 -3.29 -7.62
N VAL A 453 2.73 -2.21 -7.45
CA VAL A 453 2.27 -1.75 -6.14
C VAL A 453 1.28 -2.75 -5.57
N GLN A 454 1.56 -3.24 -4.36
CA GLN A 454 0.70 -4.16 -3.65
C GLN A 454 0.24 -3.53 -2.34
N ARG A 455 -1.06 -3.60 -2.05
CA ARG A 455 -1.56 -3.24 -0.73
C ARG A 455 -1.67 -4.52 0.09
N VAL A 456 -0.87 -4.60 1.15
CA VAL A 456 -0.72 -5.80 2.00
C VAL A 456 -1.58 -5.65 3.25
N VAL A 457 -2.54 -6.54 3.45
CA VAL A 457 -3.30 -6.64 4.70
C VAL A 457 -2.69 -7.76 5.52
N ARG A 458 -2.27 -7.46 6.76
CA ARG A 458 -1.66 -8.44 7.66
C ARG A 458 -2.69 -9.06 8.59
N ILE A 459 -2.62 -10.38 8.77
CA ILE A 459 -3.27 -11.07 9.88
C ILE A 459 -2.23 -11.24 10.98
N SER A 460 -2.43 -10.56 12.10
CA SER A 460 -1.51 -10.64 13.25
C SER A 460 -1.83 -11.83 14.14
N ARG A 461 -3.11 -12.17 14.29
CA ARG A 461 -3.56 -13.31 15.10
C ARG A 461 -4.76 -14.00 14.48
N TRP A 462 -4.78 -15.31 14.64
CA TRP A 462 -5.94 -16.15 14.35
C TRP A 462 -6.23 -16.98 15.58
N TRP A 463 -7.35 -16.67 16.22
CA TRP A 463 -7.86 -17.31 17.40
C TRP A 463 -9.01 -18.24 17.04
N ARG A 464 -9.05 -19.39 17.69
CA ARG A 464 -10.23 -20.25 17.70
C ARG A 464 -10.62 -20.56 19.13
N LEU A 465 -11.92 -20.72 19.35
CA LEU A 465 -12.47 -21.05 20.66
C LEU A 465 -11.93 -22.38 21.19
N ASN A 466 -11.80 -23.38 20.33
CA ASN A 466 -11.21 -24.68 20.62
C ASN A 466 -10.95 -25.43 19.30
N ASP A 467 -10.31 -26.60 19.41
CA ASP A 467 -9.97 -27.49 18.30
C ASP A 467 -11.18 -28.00 17.51
N SER A 468 -12.38 -28.05 18.12
CA SER A 468 -13.59 -28.52 17.43
C SER A 468 -14.08 -27.55 16.35
N VAL A 469 -13.74 -26.26 16.46
CA VAL A 469 -14.00 -25.22 15.44
C VAL A 469 -13.30 -25.55 14.11
N GLN A 470 -12.18 -26.28 14.16
CA GLN A 470 -11.40 -26.68 12.98
C GLN A 470 -11.82 -27.99 12.32
N ARG A 471 -12.91 -28.65 12.76
CA ARG A 471 -13.42 -29.84 12.05
C ARG A 471 -13.95 -29.55 10.64
N GLY A 472 -13.80 -28.33 10.12
CA GLY A 472 -14.11 -27.97 8.74
C GLY A 472 -13.02 -27.22 7.99
N ASN A 473 -13.23 -27.11 6.68
CA ASN A 473 -12.24 -26.70 5.67
C ASN A 473 -11.99 -25.17 5.59
N PHE A 474 -11.63 -24.48 6.68
CA PHE A 474 -11.14 -23.08 6.56
C PHE A 474 -9.75 -23.06 5.93
N ALA A 475 -9.55 -22.29 4.87
CA ALA A 475 -8.23 -22.08 4.26
C ALA A 475 -7.94 -20.60 4.03
N TRP A 476 -6.81 -20.11 4.56
CA TRP A 476 -6.36 -18.74 4.28
C TRP A 476 -6.11 -18.49 2.80
N ASP A 477 -5.75 -19.52 2.03
CA ASP A 477 -5.57 -19.41 0.57
C ASP A 477 -6.85 -18.98 -0.14
N ASN A 478 -8.02 -19.40 0.37
CA ASN A 478 -9.32 -18.98 -0.17
C ASN A 478 -9.58 -17.50 0.10
N VAL A 479 -9.34 -17.04 1.33
CA VAL A 479 -9.45 -15.61 1.70
C VAL A 479 -8.46 -14.77 0.87
N ALA A 480 -7.21 -15.22 0.77
CA ALA A 480 -6.17 -14.56 0.00
C ALA A 480 -6.51 -14.48 -1.49
N ALA A 481 -7.09 -15.54 -2.06
CA ALA A 481 -7.54 -15.56 -3.45
C ALA A 481 -8.63 -14.51 -3.69
N ASP A 482 -9.66 -14.45 -2.84
CA ASP A 482 -10.76 -13.49 -2.99
C ASP A 482 -10.29 -12.03 -2.83
N LEU A 483 -9.38 -11.77 -1.89
CA LEU A 483 -8.74 -10.45 -1.73
C LEU A 483 -7.82 -10.09 -2.91
N ARG A 484 -7.10 -11.07 -3.47
CA ARG A 484 -6.25 -10.86 -4.65
C ARG A 484 -7.05 -10.40 -5.87
N ARG A 485 -8.28 -10.89 -6.02
CA ARG A 485 -9.21 -10.41 -7.08
C ARG A 485 -9.54 -8.93 -6.92
N ALA A 486 -9.59 -8.42 -5.69
CA ALA A 486 -9.73 -6.99 -5.40
C ALA A 486 -8.40 -6.20 -5.49
N GLY A 487 -7.27 -6.86 -5.72
CA GLY A 487 -5.95 -6.25 -5.79
C GLY A 487 -5.26 -6.07 -4.43
N LEU A 488 -5.71 -6.79 -3.41
CA LEU A 488 -5.07 -6.84 -2.10
C LEU A 488 -4.20 -8.09 -1.97
N THR A 489 -3.07 -7.97 -1.29
CA THR A 489 -2.26 -9.11 -0.87
C THR A 489 -2.57 -9.40 0.59
N LEU A 490 -2.85 -10.66 0.92
CA LEU A 490 -2.99 -11.09 2.31
C LEU A 490 -1.64 -11.63 2.80
N ASP A 491 -1.12 -11.06 3.87
CA ASP A 491 -0.01 -11.62 4.61
C ASP A 491 -0.54 -12.32 5.87
N ALA A 492 -0.69 -13.64 5.75
CA ALA A 492 -1.08 -14.53 6.84
C ALA A 492 0.13 -15.36 7.34
N THR A 493 1.36 -14.97 6.99
CA THR A 493 2.57 -15.77 7.32
C THR A 493 2.80 -15.89 8.83
N ALA A 494 2.37 -14.89 9.61
CA ALA A 494 2.41 -14.91 11.06
C ALA A 494 1.42 -15.90 11.71
N VAL A 495 0.44 -16.41 10.95
CA VAL A 495 -0.67 -17.23 11.46
C VAL A 495 -0.89 -18.47 10.60
N THR A 496 0.15 -19.30 10.50
CA THR A 496 0.05 -20.59 9.79
C THR A 496 -0.93 -21.56 10.47
N ASN A 497 -1.14 -21.43 11.79
CA ASN A 497 -2.13 -22.20 12.54
C ASN A 497 -2.91 -21.28 13.49
N PRO A 498 -4.20 -21.57 13.76
CA PRO A 498 -4.92 -20.84 14.78
C PRO A 498 -4.37 -21.18 16.16
N THR A 499 -4.40 -20.19 17.04
CA THR A 499 -4.17 -20.37 18.47
C THR A 499 -5.50 -20.69 19.13
N ASP A 500 -5.55 -21.81 19.84
CA ASP A 500 -6.66 -22.06 20.76
C ASP A 500 -6.63 -21.00 21.85
N ILE A 501 -7.77 -20.35 22.07
CA ILE A 501 -7.95 -19.56 23.29
C ILE A 501 -7.75 -20.54 24.47
N ASP A 502 -7.13 -20.09 25.55
CA ASP A 502 -7.07 -20.91 26.77
C ASP A 502 -8.41 -20.82 27.52
N GLN A 503 -8.90 -21.94 28.05
CA GLN A 503 -10.17 -21.97 28.78
C GLN A 503 -10.16 -21.07 30.02
N GLY A 504 -9.04 -21.07 30.76
CA GLY A 504 -8.86 -20.20 31.91
C GLY A 504 -8.87 -18.74 31.50
N HIS A 505 -8.18 -18.42 30.41
CA HIS A 505 -8.10 -17.09 29.83
C HIS A 505 -9.47 -16.55 29.40
N PHE A 506 -10.23 -17.32 28.61
CA PHE A 506 -11.60 -16.97 28.22
C PHE A 506 -12.50 -16.77 29.44
N ARG A 507 -12.47 -17.68 30.41
CA ARG A 507 -13.28 -17.56 31.64
C ARG A 507 -12.93 -16.31 32.43
N ASN A 508 -11.66 -15.96 32.53
CA ASN A 508 -11.21 -14.78 33.26
C ASN A 508 -11.67 -13.50 32.55
N ALA A 509 -11.51 -13.43 31.21
CA ALA A 509 -12.01 -12.33 30.40
C ALA A 509 -13.55 -12.21 30.50
N PHE A 510 -14.28 -13.32 30.39
CA PHE A 510 -15.74 -13.35 30.56
C PHE A 510 -16.16 -12.86 31.95
N GLN A 511 -15.50 -13.28 33.02
CA GLN A 511 -15.82 -12.83 34.37
C GLN A 511 -15.56 -11.34 34.58
N ALA A 512 -14.46 -10.82 34.04
CA ALA A 512 -14.17 -9.40 34.07
C ALA A 512 -15.29 -8.61 33.38
N GLU A 513 -15.75 -9.05 32.21
CA GLU A 513 -16.83 -8.41 31.47
C GLU A 513 -18.20 -8.54 32.16
N LEU A 514 -18.51 -9.72 32.69
CA LEU A 514 -19.75 -9.95 33.43
C LEU A 514 -19.82 -9.06 34.68
N ALA A 515 -18.69 -8.80 35.34
CA ALA A 515 -18.59 -7.90 36.49
C ALA A 515 -18.87 -6.43 36.15
N GLN A 516 -18.74 -6.01 34.88
CA GLN A 516 -19.07 -4.66 34.41
C GLN A 516 -20.54 -4.49 34.03
N LEU A 517 -21.27 -5.58 33.77
CA LEU A 517 -22.68 -5.51 33.39
C LEU A 517 -23.59 -5.10 34.58
N PRO A 518 -24.68 -4.37 34.34
CA PRO A 518 -25.74 -4.19 35.33
C PRO A 518 -26.29 -5.53 35.82
N GLY A 519 -26.66 -5.63 37.10
CA GLY A 519 -26.99 -6.92 37.73
C GLY A 519 -28.09 -7.72 37.02
N ALA A 520 -29.08 -7.06 36.41
CA ALA A 520 -30.14 -7.69 35.62
C ALA A 520 -29.61 -8.35 34.34
N LYS A 521 -28.69 -7.67 33.64
CA LYS A 521 -28.07 -8.17 32.41
C LYS A 521 -27.15 -9.37 32.68
N ARG A 522 -26.58 -9.46 33.89
CA ARG A 522 -25.82 -10.65 34.31
C ARG A 522 -26.69 -11.91 34.42
N CYS A 523 -27.97 -11.75 34.75
CA CYS A 523 -28.88 -12.89 34.87
C CYS A 523 -29.18 -13.57 33.53
N ILE A 524 -28.85 -12.94 32.40
CA ILE A 524 -28.97 -13.55 31.06
C ILE A 524 -27.93 -14.65 30.85
N PHE A 525 -26.74 -14.51 31.44
CA PHE A 525 -25.64 -15.46 31.23
C PHE A 525 -25.61 -16.55 32.29
N ALA A 526 -25.38 -17.80 31.91
CA ALA A 526 -25.17 -18.88 32.86
C ALA A 526 -23.96 -18.60 33.80
N PRO A 527 -23.91 -19.22 34.99
CA PRO A 527 -22.77 -19.10 35.91
C PRO A 527 -21.41 -19.45 35.26
N ARG A 528 -20.31 -18.97 35.86
CA ARG A 528 -18.94 -19.11 35.33
C ARG A 528 -18.57 -20.56 35.01
N ASP A 529 -18.89 -21.45 35.93
CA ASP A 529 -18.63 -22.89 35.90
C ASP A 529 -19.43 -23.59 34.80
N GLU A 530 -20.61 -23.06 34.46
CA GLU A 530 -21.47 -23.55 33.38
C GLU A 530 -21.12 -23.01 31.98
N GLN A 531 -20.17 -22.07 31.88
CA GLN A 531 -19.65 -21.60 30.59
C GLN A 531 -18.70 -22.62 29.92
N ALA A 532 -18.45 -23.75 30.58
CA ALA A 532 -17.76 -24.89 29.99
C ALA A 532 -18.68 -26.11 29.97
N VAL A 533 -18.76 -26.76 28.82
CA VAL A 533 -19.48 -28.02 28.67
C VAL A 533 -18.43 -29.12 28.58
N ALA A 534 -18.50 -30.10 29.49
CA ALA A 534 -17.61 -31.26 29.46
C ALA A 534 -17.62 -31.91 28.07
N GLY A 535 -16.45 -31.94 27.42
CA GLY A 535 -16.27 -32.55 26.09
C GLY A 535 -16.77 -31.75 24.88
N ARG A 536 -17.29 -30.52 25.06
CA ARG A 536 -17.76 -29.65 23.95
C ARG A 536 -17.11 -28.25 23.93
N GLY A 537 -16.05 -28.06 24.70
CA GLY A 537 -15.36 -26.79 24.83
C GLY A 537 -16.03 -25.82 25.81
N TYR A 538 -15.72 -24.54 25.67
CA TYR A 538 -16.24 -23.46 26.51
C TYR A 538 -16.72 -22.33 25.60
N GLY A 539 -17.71 -21.54 26.02
CA GLY A 539 -18.33 -20.50 25.19
C GLY A 539 -19.40 -19.73 25.96
N LEU A 540 -19.99 -18.70 25.35
CA LEU A 540 -21.06 -17.93 25.98
C LEU A 540 -22.36 -18.73 26.04
N ARG A 541 -22.71 -19.21 27.22
CA ARG A 541 -24.00 -19.85 27.50
C ARG A 541 -24.98 -18.84 28.08
N LEU A 542 -26.11 -18.71 27.41
CA LEU A 542 -27.24 -17.92 27.85
C LEU A 542 -28.21 -18.82 28.60
N ARG A 543 -28.87 -18.29 29.62
CA ARG A 543 -30.03 -18.95 30.23
C ARG A 543 -31.19 -18.89 29.23
N ASP A 544 -32.04 -19.91 29.25
CA ASP A 544 -33.34 -19.79 28.62
C ASP A 544 -34.19 -18.72 29.34
N HIS A 545 -35.37 -18.41 28.80
CA HIS A 545 -36.22 -17.36 29.35
C HIS A 545 -36.64 -17.65 30.80
N ASP A 546 -36.97 -18.89 31.13
CA ASP A 546 -37.36 -19.29 32.47
C ASP A 546 -36.19 -19.23 33.45
N GLY A 547 -35.02 -19.77 33.08
CA GLY A 547 -33.81 -19.68 33.87
C GLY A 547 -33.34 -18.24 34.07
N PHE A 548 -33.54 -17.35 33.10
CA PHE A 548 -33.32 -15.92 33.26
C PHE A 548 -34.28 -15.31 34.30
N ARG A 549 -35.58 -15.58 34.19
CA ARG A 549 -36.60 -15.11 35.14
C ARG A 549 -36.25 -15.57 36.55
N ASP A 550 -35.91 -16.84 36.70
CA ASP A 550 -35.56 -17.44 37.99
C ASP A 550 -34.26 -16.84 38.55
N ALA A 551 -33.26 -16.56 37.71
CA ALA A 551 -32.03 -15.89 38.13
C ALA A 551 -32.27 -14.42 38.55
N VAL A 552 -33.17 -13.71 37.85
CA VAL A 552 -33.61 -12.36 38.24
C VAL A 552 -34.36 -12.42 39.58
N GLN A 553 -35.29 -13.35 39.73
CA GLN A 553 -36.07 -13.55 40.95
C GLN A 553 -35.18 -13.98 42.12
N GLY A 554 -34.18 -14.84 41.92
CA GLY A 554 -33.22 -15.19 42.96
C GLY A 554 -32.39 -13.99 43.41
N ARG A 555 -31.92 -13.18 42.46
CA ARG A 555 -31.05 -12.02 42.74
C ARG A 555 -31.78 -10.85 43.39
N TYR A 556 -33.02 -10.59 42.95
CA TYR A 556 -33.78 -9.41 43.35
C TYR A 556 -35.01 -9.74 44.19
N GLY A 557 -35.41 -10.99 44.27
CA GLY A 557 -36.63 -11.45 44.94
C GLY A 557 -36.65 -11.12 46.42
N ALA A 558 -35.52 -11.21 47.13
CA ALA A 558 -35.47 -10.75 48.52
C ALA A 558 -35.75 -9.25 48.66
N ARG A 559 -35.32 -8.42 47.69
CA ARG A 559 -35.54 -6.97 47.68
C ARG A 559 -36.95 -6.60 47.22
N VAL A 560 -37.51 -7.36 46.27
CA VAL A 560 -38.91 -7.25 45.80
C VAL A 560 -39.88 -7.70 46.89
N ASN A 561 -39.54 -8.79 47.59
CA ASN A 561 -40.28 -9.29 48.75
C ASN A 561 -40.16 -8.35 49.93
N ALA A 562 -38.98 -7.73 50.16
CA ALA A 562 -38.80 -6.70 51.18
C ALA A 562 -39.55 -5.39 50.84
N LEU A 563 -39.64 -4.99 49.57
CA LEU A 563 -40.47 -3.86 49.14
C LEU A 563 -41.97 -4.18 49.25
N SER A 564 -42.37 -5.41 48.91
CA SER A 564 -43.73 -5.89 49.11
C SER A 564 -44.08 -6.00 50.60
N ALA A 565 -43.10 -6.36 51.45
CA ALA A 565 -43.24 -6.38 52.90
C ALA A 565 -43.23 -4.97 53.51
N LEU A 566 -42.45 -4.02 52.97
CA LEU A 566 -42.52 -2.60 53.36
C LEU A 566 -43.88 -1.99 53.00
N GLY A 567 -44.49 -2.41 51.89
CA GLY A 567 -45.89 -2.14 51.58
C GLY A 567 -46.89 -2.77 52.56
N ARG A 568 -46.48 -3.78 53.34
CA ARG A 568 -47.24 -4.37 54.45
C ARG A 568 -46.91 -3.76 55.83
N VAL A 569 -45.81 -3.03 55.96
CA VAL A 569 -45.31 -2.52 57.27
C VAL A 569 -45.66 -1.05 57.51
N GLN A 570 -46.11 -0.29 56.51
CA GLN A 570 -46.80 0.99 56.77
C GLN A 570 -48.30 0.75 57.02
N ASN A 571 -48.59 0.12 58.16
CA ASN A 571 -49.93 0.10 58.74
C ASN A 571 -50.20 1.44 59.42
N GLY A 572 -51.06 2.24 58.80
CA GLY A 572 -51.59 3.46 59.39
C GLY A 572 -52.55 4.23 58.48
N GLY A 573 -53.47 3.53 57.81
CA GLY A 573 -54.63 4.13 57.13
C GLY A 573 -54.44 4.39 55.63
N ASP A 574 -54.91 3.47 54.79
CA ASP A 574 -56.08 3.66 53.91
C ASP A 574 -56.19 2.45 52.95
N ALA A 575 -57.08 1.51 53.30
CA ALA A 575 -57.14 0.16 52.71
C ALA A 575 -57.65 0.12 51.25
N HIS A 576 -58.07 1.25 50.66
CA HIS A 576 -58.64 1.27 49.30
C HIS A 576 -57.65 1.54 48.16
N ALA A 577 -56.40 1.94 48.45
CA ALA A 577 -55.39 2.19 47.42
C ALA A 577 -54.59 0.92 47.03
N LEU A 578 -54.38 0.02 47.98
CA LEU A 578 -53.59 -1.20 47.80
C LEU A 578 -54.36 -2.34 47.11
N ASP A 579 -55.66 -2.50 47.38
CA ASP A 579 -56.50 -3.44 46.61
C ASP A 579 -56.55 -3.07 45.12
N ARG A 580 -56.45 -1.78 44.76
CA ARG A 580 -56.39 -1.34 43.36
C ARG A 580 -55.02 -1.51 42.71
N ILE A 581 -53.95 -1.61 43.48
CA ILE A 581 -52.58 -1.84 42.97
C ILE A 581 -52.30 -3.34 42.92
N GLN A 582 -52.77 -4.11 43.90
CA GLN A 582 -52.64 -5.56 43.92
C GLN A 582 -53.59 -6.22 42.90
N ALA A 583 -54.86 -5.81 42.82
CA ALA A 583 -55.75 -6.27 41.74
C ALA A 583 -55.30 -5.79 40.36
N ARG A 584 -54.53 -4.69 40.23
CA ARG A 584 -53.95 -4.27 38.93
C ARG A 584 -52.63 -4.96 38.62
N ALA A 585 -51.82 -5.32 39.60
CA ALA A 585 -50.62 -6.13 39.38
C ALA A 585 -51.01 -7.57 39.03
N GLU A 586 -52.06 -8.11 39.67
CA GLU A 586 -52.65 -9.41 39.33
C GLU A 586 -53.35 -9.37 37.97
N LEU A 587 -54.18 -8.36 37.65
CA LEU A 587 -54.76 -8.18 36.31
C LEU A 587 -53.70 -7.95 35.21
N TYR A 588 -52.58 -7.29 35.53
CA TYR A 588 -51.46 -7.09 34.59
C TYR A 588 -50.64 -8.37 34.41
N LEU A 589 -50.49 -9.20 35.45
CA LEU A 589 -49.88 -10.53 35.35
C LEU A 589 -50.82 -11.55 34.67
N GLU A 590 -52.14 -11.39 34.78
CA GLU A 590 -53.17 -12.19 34.08
C GLU A 590 -53.29 -11.80 32.60
N LEU A 591 -53.22 -10.50 32.28
CA LEU A 591 -53.15 -9.97 30.90
C LEU A 591 -51.83 -10.28 30.20
N VAL A 592 -50.73 -10.39 30.96
CA VAL A 592 -49.41 -10.80 30.45
C VAL A 592 -49.27 -12.33 30.40
N GLY A 593 -50.00 -13.06 31.24
CA GLY A 593 -50.07 -14.52 31.26
C GLY A 593 -50.99 -15.13 30.19
N GLN A 594 -52.03 -14.42 29.75
CA GLN A 594 -52.92 -14.83 28.66
C GLN A 594 -52.66 -14.05 27.37
N ALA A 595 -51.50 -14.27 26.75
CA ALA A 595 -51.21 -13.75 25.41
C ALA A 595 -51.97 -14.54 24.32
N GLY A 596 -53.23 -14.16 24.09
CA GLY A 596 -54.03 -14.55 22.91
C GLY A 596 -54.23 -13.42 21.89
N LEU A 597 -53.47 -12.33 21.98
CA LEU A 597 -53.65 -11.13 21.14
C LEU A 597 -53.25 -11.32 19.66
N GLY A 598 -52.49 -12.36 19.33
CA GLY A 598 -52.19 -12.72 17.93
C GLY A 598 -53.43 -13.18 17.17
N GLN A 599 -54.28 -14.01 17.80
CA GLN A 599 -55.47 -14.59 17.17
C GLN A 599 -56.58 -13.56 16.94
N VAL A 600 -56.73 -12.56 17.82
CA VAL A 600 -57.77 -11.52 17.65
C VAL A 600 -57.38 -10.54 16.54
N VAL A 601 -56.10 -10.22 16.40
CA VAL A 601 -55.61 -9.35 15.32
C VAL A 601 -55.61 -10.09 13.97
N GLU A 602 -55.23 -11.36 13.92
CA GLU A 602 -55.34 -12.19 12.70
C GLU A 602 -56.80 -12.44 12.29
N GLN A 603 -57.72 -12.73 13.23
CA GLN A 603 -59.15 -12.85 12.91
C GLN A 603 -59.76 -11.52 12.45
N THR A 604 -59.29 -10.39 12.97
CA THR A 604 -59.75 -9.06 12.53
C THR A 604 -59.17 -8.68 11.16
N ILE A 605 -57.94 -9.10 10.85
CA ILE A 605 -57.30 -8.86 9.55
C ILE A 605 -57.88 -9.78 8.46
N ASP A 606 -58.21 -11.04 8.78
CA ASP A 606 -58.89 -11.97 7.86
C ASP A 606 -60.36 -11.60 7.62
N GLN A 607 -61.06 -11.03 8.60
CA GLN A 607 -62.43 -10.52 8.42
C GLN A 607 -62.50 -9.21 7.61
N LEU A 608 -61.38 -8.51 7.42
CA LEU A 608 -61.33 -7.20 6.75
C LEU A 608 -60.74 -7.23 5.33
N GLY A 609 -60.76 -8.39 4.66
CA GLY A 609 -60.58 -8.61 3.21
C GLY A 609 -59.89 -7.49 2.38
N ARG A 610 -58.64 -7.71 1.96
CA ARG A 610 -57.96 -6.87 0.95
C ARG A 610 -58.55 -7.11 -0.46
N PRO A 611 -58.29 -6.27 -1.50
CA PRO A 611 -57.62 -4.95 -1.55
C PRO A 611 -58.41 -3.89 -2.37
N GLN A 612 -58.18 -2.59 -2.12
CA GLN A 612 -57.83 -1.57 -3.15
C GLN A 612 -57.86 -0.13 -2.60
N ALA A 613 -56.83 0.63 -3.00
CA ALA A 613 -56.79 2.09 -3.14
C ALA A 613 -57.06 2.97 -1.90
N TRP A 614 -56.05 3.18 -1.04
CA TRP A 614 -56.03 4.33 -0.14
C TRP A 614 -54.70 5.08 -0.25
N ALA A 615 -54.55 5.78 -1.37
CA ALA A 615 -53.73 6.98 -1.43
C ALA A 615 -54.57 8.15 -0.87
N SER A 616 -53.93 8.95 -0.01
CA SER A 616 -54.34 10.30 0.43
C SER A 616 -55.49 10.43 1.44
N THR A 617 -55.22 11.30 2.43
CA THR A 617 -56.15 12.06 3.29
C THR A 617 -56.92 11.36 4.43
N GLY A 618 -56.44 11.55 5.66
CA GLY A 618 -57.16 12.28 6.73
C GLY A 618 -58.51 11.78 7.27
N ALA A 619 -59.04 10.62 6.88
CA ALA A 619 -60.41 10.21 7.24
C ALA A 619 -60.55 9.12 8.33
N LEU A 620 -59.46 8.47 8.77
CA LEU A 620 -59.55 7.38 9.76
C LEU A 620 -59.81 7.89 11.19
N THR A 621 -59.43 9.13 11.50
CA THR A 621 -59.60 9.74 12.83
C THR A 621 -61.02 10.24 13.10
N THR A 622 -61.82 10.51 12.06
CA THR A 622 -63.15 11.13 12.23
C THR A 622 -64.29 10.12 12.35
N TRP A 623 -64.05 8.84 12.00
CA TRP A 623 -65.08 7.79 12.09
C TRP A 623 -64.97 6.93 13.36
N LEU A 624 -63.79 6.82 13.96
CA LEU A 624 -63.56 5.99 15.16
C LEU A 624 -63.91 6.68 16.49
N ASP A 625 -64.15 8.00 16.50
CA ASP A 625 -64.36 8.76 17.74
C ASP A 625 -65.75 8.58 18.39
N PRO A 626 -66.87 8.41 17.65
CA PRO A 626 -68.20 8.32 18.30
C PRO A 626 -68.55 6.94 18.87
N GLN A 627 -67.91 5.85 18.41
CA GLN A 627 -68.27 4.48 18.81
C GLN A 627 -67.42 3.93 19.98
N LEU A 628 -66.27 4.55 20.28
CA LEU A 628 -65.40 4.14 21.39
C LEU A 628 -65.74 4.79 22.74
N GLN A 629 -66.75 5.68 22.82
CA GLN A 629 -67.18 6.31 24.08
C GLN A 629 -68.22 5.52 24.89
N MET A 630 -68.72 4.38 24.41
CA MET A 630 -69.82 3.68 25.10
C MET A 630 -69.45 2.43 25.91
N LEU A 631 -68.20 1.95 25.93
CA LEU A 631 -67.84 0.79 26.73
C LEU A 631 -66.48 0.96 27.42
N LEU A 632 -66.56 1.28 28.72
CA LEU A 632 -65.53 1.29 29.78
C LEU A 632 -64.67 2.57 29.93
N PRO A 633 -64.48 3.08 31.17
CA PRO A 633 -63.69 4.27 31.43
C PRO A 633 -62.18 3.96 31.40
N ALA A 634 -61.46 4.55 30.43
CA ALA A 634 -60.00 4.57 30.45
C ALA A 634 -59.49 5.44 31.62
N PRO A 635 -58.43 5.04 32.34
CA PRO A 635 -57.79 5.94 33.29
C PRO A 635 -57.05 7.04 32.52
N PRO A 636 -56.99 8.27 33.06
CA PRO A 636 -56.35 9.40 32.37
C PRO A 636 -54.83 9.17 32.26
N ARG A 637 -54.26 9.53 31.11
CA ARG A 637 -52.82 9.45 30.78
C ARG A 637 -51.89 10.09 31.83
N GLY A 638 -52.38 10.92 32.74
CA GLY A 638 -51.61 11.51 33.85
C GLY A 638 -51.30 10.57 35.03
N ALA A 639 -51.99 9.42 35.17
CA ALA A 639 -51.78 8.53 36.30
C ALA A 639 -50.48 7.72 36.21
N ILE A 640 -50.04 7.35 35.01
CA ILE A 640 -48.82 6.56 34.79
C ILE A 640 -47.58 7.45 35.04
N ASP A 641 -47.57 8.68 34.55
CA ASP A 641 -46.48 9.63 34.80
C ASP A 641 -46.43 10.07 36.27
N GLY A 642 -47.57 10.16 36.96
CA GLY A 642 -47.65 10.42 38.39
C GLY A 642 -47.13 9.27 39.28
N ILE A 643 -47.42 8.02 38.90
CA ILE A 643 -46.96 6.81 39.63
C ILE A 643 -45.45 6.60 39.43
N VAL A 644 -44.96 6.81 38.21
CA VAL A 644 -43.52 6.76 37.93
C VAL A 644 -42.80 7.90 38.67
N ALA A 645 -43.37 9.12 38.72
CA ALA A 645 -42.79 10.22 39.49
C ALA A 645 -42.82 10.01 41.02
N ALA A 646 -43.82 9.32 41.57
CA ALA A 646 -43.93 9.04 43.01
C ALA A 646 -42.94 7.96 43.48
N ILE A 647 -42.76 6.89 42.70
CA ILE A 647 -41.74 5.85 42.95
C ILE A 647 -40.32 6.43 42.80
N LEU A 648 -40.14 7.44 41.95
CA LEU A 648 -38.87 8.12 41.69
C LEU A 648 -38.64 9.38 42.54
N ARG A 649 -39.39 9.63 43.63
CA ARG A 649 -39.09 10.76 44.55
C ARG A 649 -38.54 10.33 45.91
N GLN A 650 -38.52 9.03 46.23
CA GLN A 650 -37.83 8.60 47.43
C GLN A 650 -36.30 8.63 47.22
N PRO A 651 -35.54 9.28 48.12
CA PRO A 651 -34.09 9.24 48.11
C PRO A 651 -33.65 7.87 48.64
N THR A 652 -33.47 6.91 47.72
CA THR A 652 -32.67 5.73 48.05
C THR A 652 -31.21 6.17 48.04
N ALA A 653 -30.63 6.28 49.24
CA ALA A 653 -29.20 6.41 49.40
C ALA A 653 -28.54 5.19 48.73
N GLY A 654 -27.82 5.42 47.63
CA GLY A 654 -27.24 4.37 46.79
C GLY A 654 -28.08 4.11 45.54
N GLY A 655 -27.82 4.89 44.48
CA GLY A 655 -28.60 4.91 43.26
C GLY A 655 -28.62 3.59 42.50
N ASP A 656 -29.79 3.24 41.97
CA ASP A 656 -29.91 2.54 40.69
C ASP A 656 -31.35 2.60 40.12
N ARG A 657 -31.84 3.82 39.84
CA ARG A 657 -33.16 3.99 39.17
C ARG A 657 -33.18 3.39 37.76
N THR A 658 -32.02 3.19 37.16
CA THR A 658 -31.83 2.63 35.84
C THR A 658 -32.02 1.12 35.85
N ALA A 659 -31.47 0.40 36.84
CA ALA A 659 -31.64 -1.05 36.94
C ALA A 659 -33.08 -1.48 37.14
N THR A 660 -33.89 -0.78 37.94
CA THR A 660 -35.30 -1.16 38.14
C THR A 660 -36.13 -0.99 36.86
N ARG A 661 -35.92 0.10 36.10
CA ARG A 661 -36.58 0.30 34.79
C ARG A 661 -36.15 -0.75 33.77
N GLU A 662 -34.87 -1.08 33.75
CA GLU A 662 -34.35 -2.11 32.85
C GLU A 662 -34.82 -3.52 33.24
N LEU A 663 -34.96 -3.79 34.55
CA LEU A 663 -35.55 -5.03 35.06
C LEU A 663 -36.99 -5.20 34.56
N ILE A 664 -37.83 -4.17 34.73
CA ILE A 664 -39.23 -4.18 34.27
C ILE A 664 -39.32 -4.36 32.74
N ARG A 665 -38.43 -3.68 32.01
CA ARG A 665 -38.35 -3.79 30.54
C ARG A 665 -37.91 -5.18 30.07
N LEU A 666 -37.06 -5.87 30.84
CA LEU A 666 -36.53 -7.20 30.53
C LEU A 666 -37.42 -8.33 31.05
N THR A 667 -38.16 -8.16 32.15
CA THR A 667 -39.11 -9.17 32.65
C THR A 667 -40.43 -9.16 31.89
N GLY A 668 -40.76 -8.06 31.20
CA GLY A 668 -41.91 -7.98 30.29
C GLY A 668 -41.61 -8.43 28.85
N THR A 669 -40.46 -9.05 28.57
CA THR A 669 -40.16 -9.60 27.25
C THR A 669 -40.88 -10.93 27.05
N THR A 670 -41.50 -11.11 25.88
CA THR A 670 -41.87 -12.45 25.41
C THR A 670 -40.61 -13.30 25.20
N SER A 671 -40.74 -14.62 25.19
CA SER A 671 -39.64 -15.55 24.91
C SER A 671 -38.86 -15.18 23.63
N ASP A 672 -39.56 -14.69 22.59
CA ASP A 672 -38.93 -14.23 21.35
C ASP A 672 -38.14 -12.92 21.51
N ASN A 673 -38.70 -11.92 22.19
CA ASN A 673 -38.01 -10.66 22.44
C ASN A 673 -36.82 -10.81 23.41
N TYR A 674 -36.88 -11.81 24.30
CA TYR A 674 -35.77 -12.17 25.19
C TYR A 674 -34.57 -12.64 24.38
N LYS A 675 -34.78 -13.51 23.39
CA LYS A 675 -33.71 -14.07 22.54
C LYS A 675 -32.97 -13.00 21.76
N ASP A 676 -33.69 -12.12 21.06
CA ASP A 676 -33.06 -11.03 20.29
C ASP A 676 -32.17 -10.16 21.18
N ARG A 677 -32.67 -9.79 22.37
CA ARG A 677 -31.92 -8.97 23.34
C ARG A 677 -30.74 -9.71 23.97
N ALA A 678 -30.91 -10.99 24.24
CA ALA A 678 -29.86 -11.84 24.79
C ALA A 678 -28.73 -12.02 23.77
N ASN A 679 -29.07 -12.18 22.48
CA ASN A 679 -28.11 -12.25 21.38
C ASN A 679 -27.34 -10.93 21.21
N ASP A 680 -28.03 -9.80 21.13
CA ASP A 680 -27.38 -8.48 21.02
C ASP A 680 -26.41 -8.23 22.19
N LEU A 681 -26.84 -8.57 23.40
CA LEU A 681 -26.01 -8.45 24.59
C LEU A 681 -24.82 -9.42 24.58
N ALA A 682 -25.05 -10.67 24.18
CA ALA A 682 -24.01 -11.69 24.08
C ALA A 682 -22.93 -11.30 23.08
N ASN A 683 -23.31 -10.79 21.90
CA ASN A 683 -22.39 -10.29 20.89
C ASN A 683 -21.54 -9.16 21.45
N GLY A 684 -22.16 -8.18 22.11
CA GLY A 684 -21.43 -7.08 22.75
C GLY A 684 -20.48 -7.55 23.85
N VAL A 685 -20.85 -8.59 24.62
CA VAL A 685 -19.96 -9.20 25.62
C VAL A 685 -18.80 -9.93 24.95
N LEU A 686 -19.06 -10.71 23.90
CA LEU A 686 -18.03 -11.48 23.20
C LEU A 686 -16.99 -10.57 22.54
N GLN A 687 -17.43 -9.48 21.91
CA GLN A 687 -16.52 -8.46 21.38
C GLN A 687 -15.57 -7.93 22.46
N ARG A 688 -16.08 -7.66 23.69
CA ARG A 688 -15.25 -7.18 24.81
C ARG A 688 -14.34 -8.27 25.40
N ILE A 689 -14.74 -9.54 25.34
CA ILE A 689 -13.87 -10.67 25.69
C ILE A 689 -12.72 -10.77 24.70
N CYS A 690 -13.00 -10.82 23.40
CA CYS A 690 -12.00 -10.87 22.33
C CYS A 690 -11.03 -9.70 22.46
N ALA A 691 -11.55 -8.49 22.66
CA ALA A 691 -10.78 -7.29 22.96
C ALA A 691 -9.83 -7.44 24.15
N THR A 692 -10.28 -8.06 25.24
CA THR A 692 -9.47 -8.32 26.44
C THR A 692 -8.36 -9.32 26.13
N ILE A 693 -8.67 -10.39 25.40
CA ILE A 693 -7.70 -11.40 24.96
C ILE A 693 -6.64 -10.77 24.05
N SER A 694 -7.07 -10.03 23.01
CA SER A 694 -6.19 -9.25 22.13
C SER A 694 -5.28 -8.29 22.88
N ALA A 695 -5.76 -7.70 23.98
CA ALA A 695 -4.99 -6.75 24.77
C ALA A 695 -3.87 -7.43 25.58
N GLN A 696 -4.08 -8.67 26.02
CA GLN A 696 -3.18 -9.42 26.90
C GLN A 696 -2.08 -10.17 26.15
N ASP A 697 -2.38 -10.79 25.01
CA ASP A 697 -1.46 -11.78 24.39
C ASP A 697 -0.57 -11.24 23.26
N ALA A 698 -0.90 -10.08 22.70
CA ALA A 698 -0.16 -9.52 21.57
C ALA A 698 -0.08 -7.99 21.68
N PRO A 699 0.67 -7.47 22.67
CA PRO A 699 0.68 -6.04 22.91
C PRO A 699 1.29 -5.21 21.77
N ASP A 700 2.10 -5.81 20.90
CA ASP A 700 2.98 -5.07 19.98
C ASP A 700 2.75 -5.37 18.49
N GLU A 701 1.80 -6.25 18.14
CA GLU A 701 1.59 -6.67 16.74
C GLU A 701 0.43 -5.92 16.08
N ASP A 702 0.72 -5.23 14.98
CA ASP A 702 -0.27 -4.59 14.11
C ASP A 702 -0.90 -5.59 13.14
N GLY A 703 -2.23 -5.58 13.00
CA GLY A 703 -2.92 -6.38 11.98
C GLY A 703 -4.35 -6.73 12.36
N LEU A 704 -4.99 -7.54 11.52
CA LEU A 704 -6.28 -8.12 11.83
C LEU A 704 -6.12 -9.30 12.77
N GLN A 705 -6.99 -9.36 13.77
CA GLN A 705 -7.16 -10.50 14.65
C GLN A 705 -8.48 -11.19 14.31
N VAL A 706 -8.43 -12.46 13.93
CA VAL A 706 -9.63 -13.22 13.56
C VAL A 706 -9.97 -14.17 14.69
N PHE A 707 -11.18 -14.10 15.22
CA PHE A 707 -11.71 -14.97 16.25
C PHE A 707 -12.80 -15.86 15.68
N GLN A 708 -12.61 -17.17 15.77
CA GLN A 708 -13.59 -18.15 15.31
C GLN A 708 -14.24 -18.86 16.50
N PHE A 709 -15.57 -18.85 16.52
CA PHE A 709 -16.37 -19.53 17.52
C PHE A 709 -17.36 -20.47 16.85
N ASP A 710 -17.49 -21.66 17.41
CA ASP A 710 -18.54 -22.63 17.08
C ASP A 710 -19.54 -22.69 18.25
N PHE A 711 -20.83 -22.67 17.96
CA PHE A 711 -21.90 -22.76 18.95
C PHE A 711 -22.73 -24.02 18.71
N ASP A 712 -22.63 -24.99 19.62
CA ASP A 712 -23.56 -26.13 19.72
C ASP A 712 -24.82 -25.68 20.48
N ASP A 713 -26.00 -25.83 19.88
CA ASP A 713 -27.38 -25.80 20.43
C ASP A 713 -27.85 -24.58 21.27
N ASN A 714 -26.99 -23.65 21.71
CA ASN A 714 -27.41 -22.50 22.52
C ASN A 714 -27.91 -21.30 21.68
N PHE A 715 -27.55 -21.28 20.40
CA PHE A 715 -28.05 -20.34 19.39
C PHE A 715 -28.92 -21.11 18.37
N ASP A 716 -29.90 -21.87 18.85
CA ASP A 716 -30.90 -22.60 18.01
C ASP A 716 -31.65 -21.71 17.00
N GLN A 717 -31.45 -20.39 17.06
CA GLN A 717 -31.86 -19.45 16.03
C GLN A 717 -30.63 -18.81 15.38
N PHE A 718 -30.08 -19.56 14.41
CA PHE A 718 -29.66 -19.06 13.10
C PHE A 718 -29.00 -17.68 13.08
N SER A 719 -27.68 -17.66 13.00
CA SER A 719 -26.96 -16.78 12.06
C SER A 719 -25.53 -17.27 11.95
N ALA A 720 -25.08 -17.60 10.75
CA ALA A 720 -23.66 -17.46 10.46
C ALA A 720 -23.45 -15.96 10.31
N SER A 721 -22.75 -15.37 11.26
CA SER A 721 -22.58 -13.92 11.35
C SER A 721 -21.14 -13.60 11.66
N GLY A 722 -20.55 -12.81 10.79
CA GLY A 722 -19.34 -12.08 11.08
C GLY A 722 -19.69 -10.77 11.77
N TRP A 723 -18.79 -10.31 12.63
CA TRP A 723 -18.75 -8.93 13.07
C TRP A 723 -17.33 -8.42 12.98
N ALA A 724 -17.14 -7.43 12.12
CA ALA A 724 -16.11 -6.45 12.28
C ALA A 724 -16.41 -5.63 13.54
N PHE A 725 -15.45 -5.58 14.47
CA PHE A 725 -15.50 -4.65 15.59
C PHE A 725 -14.10 -4.14 15.87
N ASP A 726 -14.06 -2.91 16.38
CA ASP A 726 -12.82 -2.35 16.82
C ASP A 726 -12.43 -3.04 18.12
N THR A 727 -11.24 -3.64 18.13
CA THR A 727 -10.59 -3.85 19.42
C THR A 727 -10.45 -2.49 20.11
N PRO A 728 -10.40 -2.41 21.45
CA PRO A 728 -10.10 -1.20 22.19
C PRO A 728 -8.73 -0.58 21.91
N SER A 729 -8.11 -0.82 20.74
CA SER A 729 -7.11 0.06 20.13
C SER A 729 -7.59 1.52 20.06
N ASN A 730 -8.92 1.75 20.08
CA ASN A 730 -9.58 3.02 20.44
C ASN A 730 -9.50 3.34 21.94
N ARG A 731 -8.35 3.10 22.59
CA ARG A 731 -8.15 3.63 23.93
C ARG A 731 -8.30 5.14 23.83
N ASN A 732 -9.01 5.74 24.78
CA ASN A 732 -8.96 7.19 24.94
C ASN A 732 -7.65 7.62 25.59
N ARG A 733 -6.76 6.68 25.95
CA ARG A 733 -5.49 6.93 26.62
C ARG A 733 -4.37 6.05 26.05
N CYS A 734 -3.17 6.60 25.94
CA CYS A 734 -2.00 5.84 25.51
C CYS A 734 -1.68 4.70 26.50
N PRO A 735 -1.39 3.46 26.05
CA PRO A 735 -1.05 2.36 26.94
C PRO A 735 0.16 2.63 27.85
N GLU A 736 1.15 3.35 27.34
CA GLU A 736 2.46 3.47 27.98
C GLU A 736 2.57 4.68 28.90
N CYS A 737 1.98 5.81 28.51
CA CYS A 737 2.06 7.06 29.28
C CYS A 737 0.70 7.58 29.75
N ASP A 738 -0.37 6.82 29.51
CA ASP A 738 -1.75 7.13 29.90
C ASP A 738 -2.31 8.48 29.39
N SER A 739 -1.61 9.12 28.45
CA SER A 739 -2.01 10.42 27.87
C SER A 739 -3.34 10.29 27.13
N LEU A 740 -4.27 11.21 27.38
CA LEU A 740 -5.55 11.25 26.69
C LEU A 740 -5.31 11.47 25.18
N LEU A 741 -5.94 10.63 24.37
CA LEU A 741 -5.81 10.63 22.92
C LEU A 741 -6.97 11.42 22.34
N ALA A 742 -6.68 12.52 21.65
CA ALA A 742 -7.67 13.22 20.84
C ALA A 742 -8.09 12.34 19.64
N PRO A 743 -9.23 12.61 18.99
CA PRO A 743 -9.61 11.93 17.75
C PRO A 743 -8.51 11.97 16.68
N ALA A 744 -7.81 13.10 16.55
CA ALA A 744 -6.67 13.24 15.65
C ALA A 744 -5.49 12.35 16.04
N ASP A 745 -5.21 12.19 17.34
CA ASP A 745 -4.13 11.31 17.82
C ASP A 745 -4.44 9.83 17.55
N ARG A 746 -5.71 9.44 17.69
CA ARG A 746 -6.20 8.09 17.34
C ARG A 746 -6.13 7.85 15.84
N ALA A 747 -6.50 8.84 15.02
CA ALA A 747 -6.40 8.77 13.56
C ALA A 747 -4.94 8.71 13.08
N ASN A 748 -4.07 9.52 13.67
CA ASN A 748 -2.63 9.57 13.40
C ASN A 748 -1.86 8.42 14.06
N ARG A 749 -2.53 7.68 14.96
CA ARG A 749 -2.03 6.49 15.66
C ARG A 749 -0.73 6.76 16.41
N GLN A 750 -0.64 7.94 16.99
CA GLN A 750 0.51 8.39 17.76
C GLN A 750 0.04 8.91 19.10
N CYS A 751 0.76 8.53 20.14
CA CYS A 751 0.60 9.21 21.41
C CYS A 751 1.00 10.69 21.23
N PRO A 752 0.15 11.65 21.65
CA PRO A 752 0.48 13.08 21.58
C PRO A 752 1.63 13.47 22.51
N SER A 753 1.95 12.63 23.50
CA SER A 753 3.13 12.81 24.33
C SER A 753 4.38 12.53 23.50
N ALA A 754 5.06 13.60 23.09
CA ALA A 754 6.34 13.54 22.39
C ALA A 754 7.40 12.73 23.14
N ALA A 755 7.30 12.66 24.47
CA ALA A 755 8.19 11.85 25.33
C ALA A 755 7.86 10.35 25.30
N CYS A 756 6.62 9.99 24.97
CA CYS A 756 6.17 8.60 24.93
C CYS A 756 6.64 7.91 23.64
N GLY A 757 6.50 8.57 22.49
CA GLY A 757 6.90 8.02 21.19
C GLY A 757 6.13 6.76 20.76
N VAL A 758 5.12 6.33 21.54
CA VAL A 758 4.43 5.05 21.35
C VAL A 758 3.41 5.14 20.22
N ARG A 759 3.48 4.12 19.36
CA ARG A 759 2.52 3.89 18.29
C ARG A 759 1.25 3.30 18.89
N LEU A 760 0.11 3.92 18.59
CA LEU A 760 -1.18 3.30 18.88
C LEU A 760 -1.41 2.16 17.89
N ARG A 761 -1.83 1.01 18.40
CA ARG A 761 -2.03 -0.23 17.63
C ARG A 761 -2.99 0.00 16.47
N SER A 762 -2.67 -0.51 15.30
CA SER A 762 -3.62 -0.64 14.19
C SER A 762 -4.23 -2.03 14.19
N ASN A 763 -4.98 -2.35 15.24
CA ASN A 763 -5.64 -3.65 15.35
C ASN A 763 -7.13 -3.50 15.16
N ALA A 764 -7.65 -4.40 14.35
CA ALA A 764 -9.07 -4.63 14.14
C ALA A 764 -9.34 -6.10 14.43
N ALA A 765 -10.53 -6.42 14.94
CA ALA A 765 -10.92 -7.79 15.17
C ALA A 765 -12.12 -8.18 14.32
N ILE A 766 -12.06 -9.39 13.78
CA ILE A 766 -13.17 -10.03 13.11
C ILE A 766 -13.58 -11.19 14.01
N MET A 767 -14.84 -11.18 14.44
CA MET A 767 -15.42 -12.31 15.13
C MET A 767 -16.36 -13.01 14.18
N THR A 768 -16.07 -14.26 13.86
CA THR A 768 -16.96 -15.11 13.08
C THR A 768 -17.64 -16.10 14.00
N LEU A 769 -18.97 -16.02 14.08
CA LEU A 769 -19.80 -16.99 14.77
C LEU A 769 -20.44 -17.86 13.69
N ILE A 770 -19.96 -19.08 13.54
CA ILE A 770 -20.31 -19.94 12.44
C ILE A 770 -20.58 -21.33 12.99
N PRO A 771 -21.76 -21.91 12.75
CA PRO A 771 -22.02 -23.28 13.14
C PRO A 771 -21.38 -24.21 12.11
N TRP A 772 -20.07 -24.44 12.30
CA TRP A 772 -19.18 -24.99 11.28
C TRP A 772 -19.65 -26.35 10.76
N ARG A 773 -20.27 -27.14 11.65
CA ARG A 773 -20.87 -28.44 11.36
C ARG A 773 -21.96 -28.40 10.27
N TYR A 774 -22.69 -27.28 10.13
CA TYR A 774 -23.77 -27.16 9.15
C TYR A 774 -23.28 -26.72 7.76
N MET A 775 -22.15 -26.01 7.67
CA MET A 775 -21.66 -25.51 6.36
C MET A 775 -20.79 -26.53 5.60
N THR A 776 -20.23 -27.53 6.30
CA THR A 776 -19.35 -28.54 5.68
C THR A 776 -20.09 -29.79 5.18
N GLY A 777 -21.41 -29.71 4.97
CA GLY A 777 -22.18 -30.79 4.36
C GLY A 777 -22.41 -32.01 5.25
N PHE A 778 -22.43 -31.85 6.59
CA PHE A 778 -22.92 -32.93 7.45
C PHE A 778 -24.38 -33.21 7.09
N GLN A 779 -24.64 -34.42 6.59
CA GLN A 779 -25.87 -34.78 5.89
C GLN A 779 -27.12 -34.36 6.68
N VAL A 780 -27.86 -33.41 6.09
CA VAL A 780 -29.19 -32.93 6.49
C VAL A 780 -30.26 -34.05 6.41
N GLY A 781 -29.87 -35.29 6.07
CA GLY A 781 -30.75 -36.46 5.95
C GLY A 781 -31.55 -36.78 7.21
N VAL A 782 -31.06 -36.42 8.40
CA VAL A 782 -31.79 -36.59 9.68
C VAL A 782 -32.73 -35.41 9.98
N LEU A 783 -32.48 -34.23 9.39
CA LEU A 783 -33.22 -32.99 9.62
C LEU A 783 -34.44 -32.79 8.71
N MET A 784 -34.54 -33.53 7.60
CA MET A 784 -35.75 -33.54 6.76
C MET A 784 -37.01 -34.06 7.50
N GLY A 785 -36.85 -34.73 8.64
CA GLY A 785 -37.97 -35.14 9.51
C GLY A 785 -38.64 -34.00 10.29
N LEU A 786 -37.99 -32.83 10.43
CA LEU A 786 -38.52 -31.69 11.19
C LEU A 786 -39.05 -30.59 10.26
N GLN A 787 -40.15 -30.89 9.56
CA GLN A 787 -40.81 -29.99 8.61
C GLN A 787 -41.36 -28.68 9.21
N ALA A 788 -41.37 -28.50 10.54
CA ALA A 788 -41.95 -27.33 11.21
C ALA A 788 -41.09 -26.05 11.16
N ASN A 789 -39.80 -26.13 10.77
CA ASN A 789 -38.89 -24.97 10.75
C ASN A 789 -38.31 -24.67 9.35
N LYS A 790 -39.02 -25.02 8.26
CA LYS A 790 -38.55 -24.90 6.86
C LYS A 790 -37.99 -23.53 6.47
N ALA A 791 -38.52 -22.43 6.99
CA ALA A 791 -38.04 -21.11 6.64
C ALA A 791 -36.75 -20.69 7.36
N LYS A 792 -36.46 -21.28 8.53
CA LYS A 792 -35.14 -21.12 9.16
C LYS A 792 -34.10 -21.82 8.30
N TYR A 793 -34.39 -23.06 7.88
CA TYR A 793 -33.49 -23.83 7.02
C TYR A 793 -33.25 -23.22 5.63
N PHE A 794 -34.13 -22.37 5.10
CA PHE A 794 -33.92 -21.73 3.79
C PHE A 794 -32.61 -20.92 3.69
N VAL A 795 -32.22 -20.23 4.77
CA VAL A 795 -30.93 -19.52 4.81
C VAL A 795 -29.78 -20.52 4.85
N LEU A 796 -29.86 -21.57 5.68
CA LEU A 796 -28.82 -22.60 5.75
C LEU A 796 -28.69 -23.45 4.49
N THR A 797 -29.79 -23.75 3.77
CA THR A 797 -29.74 -24.47 2.50
C THR A 797 -29.17 -23.61 1.38
N ASN A 798 -29.36 -22.28 1.41
CA ASN A 798 -28.69 -21.37 0.48
C ASN A 798 -27.23 -21.08 0.89
N MET A 799 -26.86 -21.40 2.13
CA MET A 799 -25.48 -21.46 2.60
C MET A 799 -24.85 -22.84 2.39
N GLU A 800 -25.60 -23.82 1.92
CA GLU A 800 -25.06 -25.14 1.60
C GLU A 800 -24.08 -24.99 0.41
N GLY A 801 -22.82 -25.40 0.61
CA GLY A 801 -21.75 -25.20 -0.35
C GLY A 801 -21.08 -23.83 -0.30
N THR A 802 -21.42 -22.98 0.67
CA THR A 802 -20.73 -21.70 0.86
C THR A 802 -19.52 -21.85 1.78
N ARG A 803 -18.48 -21.10 1.46
CA ARG A 803 -17.19 -21.17 2.16
C ARG A 803 -17.21 -20.20 3.35
N PRO A 804 -16.90 -20.61 4.59
CA PRO A 804 -16.79 -19.71 5.75
C PRO A 804 -15.90 -18.49 5.50
N GLU A 805 -14.90 -18.65 4.63
CA GLU A 805 -13.97 -17.62 4.19
C GLU A 805 -14.66 -16.41 3.58
N ILE A 806 -15.82 -16.58 2.93
CA ILE A 806 -16.54 -15.44 2.33
C ILE A 806 -17.02 -14.46 3.40
N LEU A 807 -17.38 -14.96 4.58
CA LEU A 807 -17.76 -14.12 5.72
C LEU A 807 -16.54 -13.37 6.26
N VAL A 808 -15.39 -14.04 6.37
CA VAL A 808 -14.14 -13.36 6.75
C VAL A 808 -13.80 -12.26 5.74
N VAL A 809 -13.86 -12.55 4.44
CA VAL A 809 -13.59 -11.55 3.39
C VAL A 809 -14.58 -10.38 3.49
N HIS A 810 -15.87 -10.64 3.74
CA HIS A 810 -16.88 -9.60 3.96
C HIS A 810 -16.54 -8.69 5.15
N GLU A 811 -16.24 -9.26 6.32
CA GLU A 811 -15.88 -8.49 7.50
C GLU A 811 -14.56 -7.74 7.34
N MET A 812 -13.61 -8.31 6.58
CA MET A 812 -12.41 -7.58 6.18
C MET A 812 -12.77 -6.36 5.33
N GLY A 813 -13.77 -6.46 4.46
CA GLY A 813 -14.31 -5.33 3.71
C GLY A 813 -14.73 -4.16 4.60
N HIS A 814 -15.46 -4.42 5.68
CA HIS A 814 -15.85 -3.40 6.66
C HIS A 814 -14.67 -2.73 7.34
N HIS A 815 -13.71 -3.53 7.80
CA HIS A 815 -12.48 -2.99 8.39
C HIS A 815 -11.68 -2.18 7.38
N LEU A 816 -11.76 -2.51 6.09
CA LEU A 816 -11.15 -1.73 5.01
C LEU A 816 -12.08 -0.61 4.49
N CYS A 817 -13.02 -0.18 5.33
CA CYS A 817 -13.96 0.93 5.15
C CYS A 817 -14.91 0.79 3.95
N LEU A 818 -15.34 -0.43 3.64
CA LEU A 818 -16.41 -0.64 2.67
C LEU A 818 -17.79 -0.62 3.37
N PRO A 819 -18.76 0.13 2.83
CA PRO A 819 -20.13 0.10 3.30
C PRO A 819 -20.79 -1.17 2.79
N HIS A 820 -21.90 -1.57 3.43
CA HIS A 820 -22.79 -2.54 2.81
C HIS A 820 -23.30 -1.98 1.48
N SER A 821 -23.50 -2.85 0.48
CA SER A 821 -24.36 -2.47 -0.62
C SER A 821 -25.79 -2.35 -0.06
N PRO A 822 -26.63 -1.48 -0.63
CA PRO A 822 -27.97 -1.33 -0.11
C PRO A 822 -28.67 -2.68 -0.14
N HIS A 823 -29.20 -3.07 1.02
CA HIS A 823 -30.23 -4.10 1.07
C HIS A 823 -31.36 -3.61 0.17
N GLY A 824 -31.97 -4.50 -0.62
CA GLY A 824 -33.07 -4.17 -1.55
C GLY A 824 -34.35 -3.60 -0.91
N PHE A 825 -34.30 -3.03 0.30
CA PHE A 825 -35.46 -2.54 1.05
C PHE A 825 -35.25 -1.10 1.53
N ARG A 826 -36.05 -0.16 1.01
CA ARG A 826 -36.32 1.13 1.66
C ARG A 826 -37.28 0.89 2.83
N MET A 827 -36.79 1.02 4.07
CA MET A 827 -37.67 1.21 5.24
C MET A 827 -37.67 2.71 5.62
N PRO A 828 -38.80 3.30 6.05
CA PRO A 828 -38.91 4.74 6.33
C PRO A 828 -38.14 5.26 7.57
N ASN A 829 -37.22 4.50 8.18
CA ASN A 829 -36.39 4.98 9.30
C ASN A 829 -35.13 4.11 9.49
N PRO A 830 -33.98 4.70 9.89
CA PRO A 830 -32.79 3.94 10.28
C PRO A 830 -33.07 3.22 11.61
N VAL A 831 -32.91 1.89 11.63
CA VAL A 831 -33.01 1.08 12.85
C VAL A 831 -31.70 0.30 13.04
N PRO A 832 -31.05 0.34 14.21
CA PRO A 832 -29.80 -0.37 14.46
C PRO A 832 -29.95 -1.91 14.45
N GLY A 833 -28.94 -2.61 13.92
CA GLY A 833 -28.50 -3.94 14.36
C GLY A 833 -29.35 -5.20 14.08
N GLY A 834 -30.65 -5.08 13.75
CA GLY A 834 -31.55 -6.24 13.62
C GLY A 834 -32.26 -6.42 12.26
N ALA A 835 -31.84 -5.68 11.24
CA ALA A 835 -32.62 -5.50 10.00
C ALA A 835 -32.82 -6.78 9.17
N VAL A 836 -31.83 -7.68 9.12
CA VAL A 836 -31.90 -8.95 8.37
C VAL A 836 -33.01 -9.86 8.92
N TRP A 837 -33.21 -9.85 10.24
CA TRP A 837 -34.15 -10.76 10.92
C TRP A 837 -35.60 -10.30 10.85
N ARG A 838 -35.86 -8.99 10.86
CA ARG A 838 -37.20 -8.47 10.55
C ARG A 838 -37.58 -8.71 9.08
N MET A 839 -36.61 -8.67 8.16
CA MET A 839 -36.83 -9.04 6.76
C MET A 839 -37.14 -10.52 6.59
N LEU A 840 -36.35 -11.41 7.22
CA LEU A 840 -36.62 -12.84 7.19
C LEU A 840 -38.00 -13.14 7.77
N ARG A 841 -38.37 -12.49 8.89
CA ARG A 841 -39.69 -12.59 9.50
C ARG A 841 -40.81 -12.08 8.57
N LEU A 842 -40.59 -10.99 7.83
CA LEU A 842 -41.55 -10.49 6.83
C LEU A 842 -41.67 -11.40 5.61
N ALA A 843 -40.58 -12.00 5.13
CA ALA A 843 -40.59 -12.99 4.05
C ALA A 843 -41.23 -14.32 4.48
N ILE A 844 -41.06 -14.70 5.75
CA ILE A 844 -41.73 -15.86 6.37
C ILE A 844 -43.24 -15.65 6.43
N LEU A 845 -43.69 -14.42 6.64
CA LEU A 845 -45.10 -14.08 6.85
C LEU A 845 -45.79 -13.55 5.57
N ASN A 846 -45.07 -13.41 4.45
CA ASN A 846 -45.61 -12.87 3.20
C ASN A 846 -45.00 -13.57 1.96
N ASP A 847 -45.79 -14.45 1.35
CA ASP A 847 -45.38 -15.23 0.17
C ASP A 847 -45.03 -14.37 -1.04
N GLY A 848 -45.59 -13.15 -1.17
CA GLY A 848 -45.23 -12.22 -2.24
C GLY A 848 -43.81 -11.65 -2.10
N VAL A 849 -43.41 -11.29 -0.87
CA VAL A 849 -42.04 -10.84 -0.57
C VAL A 849 -41.05 -12.00 -0.71
N ARG A 850 -41.47 -13.20 -0.31
CA ARG A 850 -40.70 -14.43 -0.48
C ARG A 850 -40.45 -14.75 -1.96
N GLN A 851 -41.47 -14.69 -2.80
CA GLN A 851 -41.35 -14.99 -4.24
C GLN A 851 -40.50 -13.93 -4.95
N GLN A 852 -40.63 -12.65 -4.58
CA GLN A 852 -39.77 -11.58 -5.10
C GLN A 852 -38.29 -11.73 -4.70
N LEU A 853 -38.02 -12.22 -3.48
CA LEU A 853 -36.66 -12.59 -3.03
C LEU A 853 -36.10 -13.80 -3.79
N ILE A 854 -36.95 -14.78 -4.10
CA ILE A 854 -36.57 -15.98 -4.87
C ILE A 854 -36.28 -15.62 -6.34
N ASP A 855 -37.11 -14.77 -6.94
CA ASP A 855 -37.04 -14.42 -8.36
C ASP A 855 -36.03 -13.28 -8.65
N GLY A 856 -35.44 -12.69 -7.60
CA GLY A 856 -34.49 -11.56 -7.74
C GLY A 856 -35.11 -10.29 -8.31
N THR A 857 -36.44 -10.16 -8.26
CA THR A 857 -37.21 -9.07 -8.90
C THR A 857 -37.45 -7.85 -8.00
N VAL A 858 -36.86 -7.82 -6.80
CA VAL A 858 -36.96 -6.66 -5.91
C VAL A 858 -36.14 -5.49 -6.49
N PRO A 859 -36.75 -4.33 -6.81
CA PRO A 859 -36.02 -3.16 -7.27
C PRO A 859 -35.02 -2.72 -6.19
N GLY A 860 -33.72 -2.70 -6.52
CA GLY A 860 -32.65 -2.32 -5.59
C GLY A 860 -32.94 -0.98 -4.90
N GLY A 861 -32.90 -0.98 -3.56
CA GLY A 861 -33.00 0.23 -2.74
C GLY A 861 -31.79 1.14 -2.90
N ASN A 862 -31.92 2.41 -2.46
CA ASN A 862 -30.96 3.51 -2.60
C ASN A 862 -29.51 3.05 -2.72
N VAL A 863 -28.97 3.07 -3.94
CA VAL A 863 -27.56 2.83 -4.28
C VAL A 863 -26.69 3.51 -3.23
N ALA A 864 -26.11 2.75 -2.29
CA ALA A 864 -25.06 3.27 -1.44
C ALA A 864 -24.02 3.81 -2.42
N ALA A 865 -23.71 5.10 -2.34
CA ALA A 865 -23.10 5.83 -3.45
C ALA A 865 -21.72 5.28 -3.87
N TYR A 866 -21.18 4.36 -3.06
CA TYR A 866 -19.92 3.65 -3.26
C TYR A 866 -20.06 2.21 -3.80
N HIS A 867 -21.26 1.78 -4.22
CA HIS A 867 -21.52 0.47 -4.82
C HIS A 867 -22.00 0.58 -6.27
N ALA A 868 -21.65 -0.41 -7.08
CA ALA A 868 -22.18 -0.55 -8.43
C ALA A 868 -23.65 -1.00 -8.37
N ALA A 869 -24.56 -0.19 -8.92
CA ALA A 869 -26.01 -0.42 -8.80
C ALA A 869 -26.48 -1.72 -9.48
N ASN A 870 -25.74 -2.20 -10.48
CA ASN A 870 -26.02 -3.39 -11.29
C ASN A 870 -25.34 -4.67 -10.78
N HIS A 871 -24.73 -4.64 -9.60
CA HIS A 871 -23.86 -5.73 -9.14
C HIS A 871 -24.42 -6.47 -7.92
N ASP A 872 -25.44 -7.28 -8.16
CA ASP A 872 -26.15 -8.07 -7.14
C ASP A 872 -25.29 -9.15 -6.46
N ALA A 873 -24.17 -9.53 -7.08
CA ALA A 873 -23.18 -10.47 -6.55
C ALA A 873 -22.06 -9.78 -5.74
N CYS A 874 -22.22 -8.50 -5.37
CA CYS A 874 -21.26 -7.82 -4.50
C CYS A 874 -21.21 -8.53 -3.14
N ILE A 875 -20.02 -8.91 -2.67
CA ILE A 875 -19.83 -9.55 -1.37
C ILE A 875 -20.37 -8.70 -0.22
N MET A 876 -20.34 -7.37 -0.36
CA MET A 876 -20.88 -6.43 0.61
C MET A 876 -22.42 -6.31 0.59
N GLY A 877 -23.11 -7.01 -0.33
CA GLY A 877 -24.55 -6.87 -0.54
C GLY A 877 -25.44 -7.94 0.11
N TYR A 878 -24.84 -8.88 0.86
CA TYR A 878 -25.55 -10.00 1.51
C TYR A 878 -26.52 -10.74 0.59
N ASN A 879 -26.23 -10.82 -0.71
CA ASN A 879 -27.05 -11.61 -1.61
C ASN A 879 -26.75 -13.09 -1.41
N PHE A 880 -27.44 -13.68 -0.43
CA PHE A 880 -27.20 -15.05 -0.03
C PHE A 880 -27.52 -16.07 -1.14
N ALA A 881 -28.42 -15.72 -2.07
CA ALA A 881 -28.69 -16.54 -3.26
C ALA A 881 -27.50 -16.62 -4.23
N LYS A 882 -26.52 -15.71 -4.10
CA LYS A 882 -25.31 -15.64 -4.93
C LYS A 882 -24.04 -15.99 -4.15
N MET A 883 -24.13 -16.48 -2.90
CA MET A 883 -22.98 -16.72 -2.01
C MET A 883 -21.78 -17.42 -2.68
N PRO A 884 -21.93 -18.48 -3.48
CA PRO A 884 -20.78 -19.14 -4.13
C PRO A 884 -20.06 -18.27 -5.16
N SER A 885 -20.73 -17.24 -5.67
CA SER A 885 -20.26 -16.29 -6.69
C SER A 885 -19.98 -14.88 -6.15
N LEU A 886 -20.08 -14.68 -4.83
CA LEU A 886 -19.85 -13.36 -4.25
C LEU A 886 -18.41 -12.89 -4.47
N HIS A 887 -18.28 -11.63 -4.85
CA HIS A 887 -17.01 -10.97 -5.06
C HIS A 887 -17.18 -9.46 -4.88
N TYR A 888 -16.10 -8.71 -4.73
CA TYR A 888 -16.20 -7.25 -4.68
C TYR A 888 -16.65 -6.70 -6.03
N CYS A 889 -17.64 -5.79 -6.03
CA CYS A 889 -17.97 -5.01 -7.23
C CYS A 889 -16.78 -4.14 -7.65
N PHE A 890 -16.82 -3.59 -8.87
CA PHE A 890 -15.71 -2.77 -9.37
C PHE A 890 -15.45 -1.54 -8.48
N LYS A 891 -16.48 -0.85 -7.97
CA LYS A 891 -16.32 0.31 -7.06
C LYS A 891 -15.66 -0.07 -5.73
N CYS A 892 -16.06 -1.19 -5.13
CA CYS A 892 -15.40 -1.74 -3.94
C CYS A 892 -13.94 -2.09 -4.23
N THR A 893 -13.68 -2.71 -5.38
CA THR A 893 -12.33 -3.05 -5.82
C THR A 893 -11.45 -1.80 -5.96
N LEU A 894 -11.94 -0.73 -6.61
CA LEU A 894 -11.19 0.53 -6.73
C LEU A 894 -10.87 1.14 -5.35
N ARG A 895 -11.84 1.19 -4.44
CA ARG A 895 -11.63 1.68 -3.06
C ARG A 895 -10.61 0.83 -2.31
N LEU A 896 -10.70 -0.50 -2.41
CA LEU A 896 -9.73 -1.40 -1.79
C LEU A 896 -8.33 -1.22 -2.37
N ARG A 897 -8.19 -0.90 -3.65
CA ARG A 897 -6.89 -0.52 -4.25
C ARG A 897 -6.36 0.82 -3.76
N GLY A 898 -7.19 1.64 -3.10
CA GLY A 898 -6.82 2.93 -2.53
C GLY A 898 -7.23 4.13 -3.37
N TRP A 899 -8.17 3.98 -4.30
CA TRP A 899 -8.71 5.08 -5.09
C TRP A 899 -9.51 6.05 -4.20
N ASP A 900 -9.52 7.32 -4.60
CA ASP A 900 -10.39 8.33 -4.00
C ASP A 900 -11.87 7.95 -4.20
N GLY A 901 -12.56 7.63 -3.11
CA GLY A 901 -13.94 7.18 -3.12
C GLY A 901 -14.91 8.24 -3.62
N ASP A 902 -14.67 9.52 -3.33
CA ASP A 902 -15.56 10.60 -3.75
C ASP A 902 -15.47 10.83 -5.26
N HIS A 903 -14.27 10.73 -5.82
CA HIS A 903 -14.09 10.78 -7.27
C HIS A 903 -14.71 9.55 -7.95
N VAL A 904 -14.54 8.34 -7.38
CA VAL A 904 -15.20 7.11 -7.88
C VAL A 904 -16.72 7.24 -7.81
N ARG A 905 -17.27 7.84 -6.76
CA ARG A 905 -18.71 8.05 -6.61
C ARG A 905 -19.29 8.99 -7.66
N ASN A 906 -18.58 10.10 -7.92
CA ASN A 906 -19.14 11.21 -8.69
C ASN A 906 -18.92 11.05 -10.21
N ASN A 907 -17.91 10.29 -10.63
CA ASN A 907 -17.46 10.25 -12.04
C ASN A 907 -17.57 8.87 -12.71
N LEU A 908 -17.82 7.80 -11.93
CA LEU A 908 -18.01 6.42 -12.39
C LEU A 908 -19.33 5.88 -11.85
#